data_AF-A0A378TQU1-F1
#
_entry.id   AF-A0A378TQU1-F1
#
_cell.length_a   1.000
_cell.length_b   1.000
_cell.length_c   1.000
_cell.angle_alpha   90.00
_cell.angle_beta   90.00
_cell.angle_gamma   90.00
#
_symmetry.space_group_name_H-M   'P 1'
#
loop_
_entity.id
_entity.type
_entity.pdbx_description
1 polymer ?
#
loop_
_entity_poly.entity_id
_entity_poly.type
_entity_poly.pdbx_seq_one_letter_code
_entity_poly.pdbx_strand_id
1 'polypeptide(L)'
;MSILNLSECKKVIDFRIDANTYKKDYLKTDKLITMNKYYTIGDMSLSVQNFGAYSLCSFINFQDNGIPFLMTENVRENYIDWNIQKFVDLDSHKMLYKSHCKKDQVLVTMAGEYLGRVAVYNKDFICSSNQAIAKITLKKNFNPYLISTFLNTKYGQNQINRLKTITGQPNINMSLIKDLKVLNFDEEFSEKIEMIVKKSLSNKELSQQIYQEAEALLLENLGLQNFQPTNQSVNIKALKDSFLQTGRLDAEFYQPIYEQLENHIFSHSTGFEKLGDVCHLNDENYTPKDNQEYDYIELSNIGKSGEITGSTRAFGKELPSRARRKVRTNQVMISSIEGSLQSCAIVPVHYDNALCSTGFYVLSSDKINAETLLVLFKSSLMQQILKKNCSGTILTAINKEELLNIPLPIIDEKIQTQIAEFVRQSNELREQATQLLAQAKYSVEAEIEQSALQERERERERLINEANYHLRLAEWVLLESLLLGQPKNISVQSFSQSFGISGRLDAEYHQPKYKRLLQKLKQHHHKTLGELVDLQKSVEVGSENYRDEGLPFVRVADFSKFGISQTDKFVSPADFADIIRPKKDTILLSKDGTVGIAYCVPSDLEVITSGAIVHLSLKTDEILPDYLALVLNSEAVQLQAERDAGGSIIQHWKPSEILEVVIPILPKDIQQAVSDKVQMSFELKKQSENLLEQAKVLVENEIKNGVHATP
;
A
#
# COMPACT_ATOMS: atom_id res chain seq x y z
N MET A 1 -9.19 -13.13 -11.01
CA MET A 1 -9.24 -14.45 -10.35
C MET A 1 -7.87 -14.84 -9.82
N SER A 2 -7.83 -15.46 -8.65
CA SER A 2 -6.64 -16.09 -8.04
C SER A 2 -6.87 -17.61 -8.08
N ILE A 3 -5.89 -18.41 -8.47
CA ILE A 3 -5.97 -19.88 -8.44
C ILE A 3 -5.11 -20.33 -7.26
N LEU A 4 -5.70 -21.09 -6.32
CA LEU A 4 -5.05 -21.51 -5.07
C LEU A 4 -5.28 -23.00 -4.82
N ASN A 5 -4.32 -23.64 -4.16
CA ASN A 5 -4.45 -25.04 -3.75
C ASN A 5 -5.32 -25.14 -2.48
N LEU A 6 -6.10 -26.23 -2.35
CA LEU A 6 -6.95 -26.46 -1.16
C LEU A 6 -6.14 -26.48 0.16
N SER A 7 -4.88 -26.92 0.10
CA SER A 7 -3.94 -26.91 1.23
C SER A 7 -3.60 -25.49 1.71
N GLU A 8 -3.63 -24.49 0.83
CA GLU A 8 -3.42 -23.08 1.17
C GLU A 8 -4.67 -22.49 1.84
N CYS A 9 -5.87 -22.92 1.42
CA CYS A 9 -7.11 -22.50 2.05
C CYS A 9 -7.21 -22.96 3.51
N LYS A 10 -6.65 -24.15 3.82
CA LYS A 10 -6.56 -24.70 5.19
C LYS A 10 -5.68 -23.89 6.16
N LYS A 11 -4.85 -22.98 5.66
CA LYS A 11 -3.96 -22.15 6.50
C LYS A 11 -4.65 -20.93 7.11
N VAL A 12 -5.83 -20.54 6.59
CA VAL A 12 -6.59 -19.41 7.14
C VAL A 12 -7.42 -19.91 8.32
N ILE A 13 -7.33 -19.20 9.44
CA ILE A 13 -8.16 -19.48 10.63
C ILE A 13 -9.63 -19.39 10.21
N ASP A 14 -10.40 -20.43 10.54
CA ASP A 14 -11.79 -20.71 10.13
C ASP A 14 -12.00 -21.38 8.75
N PHE A 15 -10.94 -21.87 8.07
CA PHE A 15 -11.01 -22.63 6.80
C PHE A 15 -12.00 -22.03 5.78
N ARG A 16 -11.65 -20.88 5.21
CA ARG A 16 -12.49 -20.19 4.24
C ARG A 16 -12.17 -20.62 2.80
N ILE A 17 -13.19 -20.61 1.95
CA ILE A 17 -13.07 -20.93 0.51
C ILE A 17 -13.71 -19.87 -0.39
N ASP A 18 -14.21 -18.76 0.17
CA ASP A 18 -14.86 -17.71 -0.60
C ASP A 18 -13.85 -16.84 -1.36
N ALA A 19 -14.23 -16.38 -2.56
CA ALA A 19 -13.35 -15.62 -3.44
C ALA A 19 -12.90 -14.26 -2.86
N ASN A 20 -13.70 -13.66 -1.97
CA ASN A 20 -13.40 -12.35 -1.36
C ASN A 20 -12.24 -12.43 -0.37
N THR A 21 -12.08 -13.55 0.33
CA THR A 21 -10.93 -13.84 1.19
C THR A 21 -9.61 -13.93 0.40
N TYR A 22 -9.67 -14.24 -0.89
CA TYR A 22 -8.48 -14.53 -1.74
C TYR A 22 -8.27 -13.51 -2.86
N LYS A 23 -8.69 -12.26 -2.65
CA LYS A 23 -8.34 -11.14 -3.54
C LYS A 23 -6.83 -11.04 -3.69
N LYS A 24 -6.37 -10.72 -4.91
CA LYS A 24 -4.94 -10.67 -5.26
C LYS A 24 -4.15 -9.78 -4.30
N ASP A 25 -4.69 -8.62 -3.94
CA ASP A 25 -3.97 -7.67 -3.08
C ASP A 25 -3.83 -8.18 -1.64
N TYR A 26 -4.79 -8.94 -1.13
CA TYR A 26 -4.69 -9.55 0.20
C TYR A 26 -3.62 -10.64 0.24
N LEU A 27 -3.53 -11.46 -0.82
CA LEU A 27 -2.49 -12.47 -0.96
C LEU A 27 -1.10 -11.84 -1.10
N LYS A 28 -0.99 -10.74 -1.85
CA LYS A 28 0.25 -9.96 -1.95
C LYS A 28 0.68 -9.41 -0.60
N THR A 29 -0.25 -8.79 0.16
CA THR A 29 0.02 -8.29 1.52
C THR A 29 0.50 -9.39 2.44
N ASP A 30 -0.16 -10.55 2.47
CA ASP A 30 0.23 -11.66 3.35
C ASP A 30 1.60 -12.24 2.97
N LYS A 31 1.89 -12.42 1.67
CA LYS A 31 3.22 -12.81 1.20
C LYS A 31 4.29 -11.80 1.60
N LEU A 32 4.03 -10.51 1.39
CA LEU A 32 4.98 -9.45 1.74
C LEU A 32 5.30 -9.45 3.23
N ILE A 33 4.27 -9.54 4.08
CA ILE A 33 4.48 -9.52 5.54
C ILE A 33 5.22 -10.78 5.99
N THR A 34 4.84 -11.96 5.46
CA THR A 34 5.44 -13.24 5.87
C THR A 34 6.87 -13.47 5.36
N MET A 35 7.28 -12.78 4.30
CA MET A 35 8.67 -12.79 3.82
C MET A 35 9.62 -11.95 4.69
N ASN A 36 9.09 -11.01 5.47
CA ASN A 36 9.86 -10.14 6.34
C ASN A 36 9.74 -10.59 7.80
N LYS A 37 10.58 -10.05 8.68
CA LYS A 37 10.41 -10.25 10.13
C LYS A 37 9.15 -9.56 10.62
N TYR A 38 8.23 -10.32 11.21
CA TYR A 38 6.96 -9.82 11.74
C TYR A 38 6.68 -10.37 13.15
N TYR A 39 5.74 -9.72 13.83
CA TYR A 39 5.11 -10.21 15.06
C TYR A 39 3.60 -10.28 14.85
N THR A 40 2.92 -11.20 15.54
CA THR A 40 1.46 -11.13 15.63
C THR A 40 1.05 -10.17 16.75
N ILE A 41 -0.14 -9.58 16.67
CA ILE A 41 -0.70 -8.79 17.78
C ILE A 41 -0.75 -9.62 19.07
N GLY A 42 -1.00 -10.93 18.97
CA GLY A 42 -0.89 -11.88 20.07
C GLY A 42 0.49 -11.84 20.73
N ASP A 43 1.56 -11.92 19.94
CA ASP A 43 2.95 -11.85 20.43
C ASP A 43 3.28 -10.50 21.06
N MET A 44 2.74 -9.42 20.52
CA MET A 44 3.01 -8.04 20.97
C MET A 44 2.21 -7.63 22.20
N SER A 45 1.10 -8.32 22.49
CA SER A 45 0.15 -7.95 23.53
C SER A 45 0.40 -8.64 24.87
N LEU A 46 0.13 -7.93 25.96
CA LEU A 46 -0.11 -8.50 27.29
C LEU A 46 -1.54 -9.05 27.40
N SER A 47 -2.49 -8.37 26.75
CA SER A 47 -3.89 -8.78 26.72
C SER A 47 -4.63 -8.17 25.53
N VAL A 48 -5.56 -8.93 24.96
CA VAL A 48 -6.60 -8.41 24.06
C VAL A 48 -7.95 -8.68 24.71
N GLN A 49 -8.71 -7.63 24.97
CA GLN A 49 -9.97 -7.70 25.72
C GLN A 49 -11.09 -6.97 24.98
N ASN A 50 -12.31 -7.49 25.10
CA ASN A 50 -13.54 -6.76 24.73
C ASN A 50 -14.48 -6.70 25.95
N PHE A 51 -15.69 -6.18 25.73
CA PHE A 51 -16.73 -5.95 26.75
C PHE A 51 -17.13 -7.16 27.60
N GLY A 52 -16.77 -8.39 27.19
CA GLY A 52 -16.76 -9.57 28.05
C GLY A 52 -18.10 -10.31 28.22
N ALA A 53 -19.21 -9.62 28.51
CA ALA A 53 -20.52 -10.25 28.72
C ALA A 53 -21.68 -9.43 28.14
N TYR A 54 -22.27 -9.92 27.05
CA TYR A 54 -23.41 -9.31 26.35
C TYR A 54 -24.66 -9.15 27.23
N SER A 55 -24.82 -10.01 28.24
CA SER A 55 -25.95 -9.95 29.19
C SER A 55 -25.95 -8.70 30.06
N LEU A 56 -24.81 -8.01 30.19
CA LEU A 56 -24.72 -6.78 30.98
C LEU A 56 -25.26 -5.55 30.24
N CYS A 57 -25.43 -5.63 28.91
CA CYS A 57 -25.85 -4.50 28.10
C CYS A 57 -27.24 -3.97 28.45
N SER A 58 -28.15 -4.83 28.92
CA SER A 58 -29.51 -4.45 29.34
C SER A 58 -29.55 -3.71 30.68
N PHE A 59 -28.46 -3.74 31.45
CA PHE A 59 -28.37 -3.12 32.78
C PHE A 59 -27.57 -1.81 32.77
N ILE A 60 -27.16 -1.33 31.58
CA ILE A 60 -26.45 -0.06 31.46
C ILE A 60 -27.45 1.08 31.60
N ASN A 61 -27.18 1.96 32.56
CA ASN A 61 -27.92 3.20 32.72
C ASN A 61 -27.22 4.31 31.91
N PHE A 62 -27.81 4.70 30.78
CA PHE A 62 -27.33 5.80 29.96
C PHE A 62 -27.92 7.13 30.46
N GLN A 63 -27.07 8.16 30.49
CA GLN A 63 -27.42 9.49 30.96
C GLN A 63 -26.80 10.56 30.05
N ASP A 64 -27.32 11.78 30.13
CA ASP A 64 -26.87 12.91 29.30
C ASP A 64 -25.47 13.42 29.69
N ASN A 65 -25.06 13.18 30.94
CA ASN A 65 -23.76 13.58 31.48
C ASN A 65 -23.21 12.46 32.38
N GLY A 66 -21.89 12.26 32.43
CA GLY A 66 -21.29 11.24 33.31
C GLY A 66 -19.96 10.72 32.80
N ILE A 67 -19.71 9.40 32.97
CA ILE A 67 -18.50 8.76 32.46
C ILE A 67 -18.65 8.53 30.96
N PRO A 68 -17.71 8.98 30.12
CA PRO A 68 -17.84 8.84 28.68
C PRO A 68 -17.89 7.36 28.23
N PHE A 69 -18.81 7.06 27.32
CA PHE A 69 -18.99 5.73 26.73
C PHE A 69 -18.68 5.75 25.21
N LEU A 70 -17.53 5.20 24.82
CA LEU A 70 -17.06 5.18 23.44
C LEU A 70 -17.87 4.19 22.59
N MET A 71 -18.43 4.70 21.48
CA MET A 71 -19.04 3.92 20.42
C MET A 71 -18.04 3.71 19.27
N THR A 72 -18.34 2.78 18.35
CA THR A 72 -17.43 2.47 17.22
C THR A 72 -17.20 3.66 16.30
N GLU A 73 -18.16 4.59 16.21
CA GLU A 73 -18.06 5.84 15.45
C GLU A 73 -17.05 6.83 16.03
N ASN A 74 -16.76 6.75 17.34
CA ASN A 74 -15.79 7.61 18.00
C ASN A 74 -14.35 7.19 17.67
N VAL A 75 -14.12 5.93 17.31
CA VAL A 75 -12.78 5.46 16.92
C VAL A 75 -12.56 5.81 15.45
N ARG A 76 -11.60 6.69 15.19
CA ARG A 76 -11.19 7.15 13.85
C ARG A 76 -9.80 6.62 13.52
N GLU A 77 -9.31 6.86 12.31
CA GLU A 77 -7.95 6.45 11.92
C GLU A 77 -6.92 7.25 12.74
N ASN A 78 -6.28 6.59 13.71
CA ASN A 78 -5.26 7.12 14.62
C ASN A 78 -5.70 8.16 15.65
N TYR A 79 -7.00 8.49 15.76
CA TYR A 79 -7.49 9.38 16.82
C TYR A 79 -8.87 8.95 17.33
N ILE A 80 -9.19 9.39 18.55
CA ILE A 80 -10.52 9.23 19.14
C ILE A 80 -11.25 10.57 19.01
N ASP A 81 -12.44 10.51 18.42
CA ASP A 81 -13.39 11.61 18.41
C ASP A 81 -14.13 11.65 19.74
N TRP A 82 -13.69 12.56 20.62
CA TRP A 82 -14.17 12.74 22.00
C TRP A 82 -15.56 13.36 22.12
N ASN A 83 -16.21 13.53 20.99
CA ASN A 83 -17.52 14.09 20.84
C ASN A 83 -18.62 13.07 21.16
N ILE A 84 -18.58 12.59 22.40
CA ILE A 84 -19.34 11.46 22.88
C ILE A 84 -20.75 11.93 23.24
N GLN A 85 -21.76 11.25 22.67
CA GLN A 85 -23.18 11.51 22.95
C GLN A 85 -23.74 10.59 24.05
N LYS A 86 -22.97 9.60 24.49
CA LYS A 86 -23.44 8.59 25.45
C LYS A 86 -22.56 8.59 26.69
N PHE A 87 -23.17 8.83 27.83
CA PHE A 87 -22.51 8.73 29.12
C PHE A 87 -23.19 7.66 29.97
N VAL A 88 -22.43 7.07 30.87
CA VAL A 88 -22.92 6.08 31.84
C VAL A 88 -22.67 6.56 33.25
N ASP A 89 -23.45 6.05 34.19
CA ASP A 89 -23.23 6.28 35.62
C ASP A 89 -22.05 5.46 36.16
N LEU A 90 -21.63 5.80 37.38
CA LEU A 90 -20.48 5.17 38.03
C LEU A 90 -20.71 3.67 38.27
N ASP A 91 -21.94 3.27 38.58
CA ASP A 91 -22.26 1.88 38.88
C ASP A 91 -22.27 1.02 37.61
N SER A 92 -22.82 1.53 36.50
CA SER A 92 -22.68 0.91 35.18
C SER A 92 -21.21 0.80 34.78
N HIS A 93 -20.41 1.86 34.97
CA HIS A 93 -18.99 1.81 34.68
C HIS A 93 -18.26 0.73 35.50
N LYS A 94 -18.50 0.64 36.81
CA LYS A 94 -17.92 -0.40 37.69
C LYS A 94 -18.32 -1.81 37.26
N MET A 95 -19.59 -2.00 36.90
CA MET A 95 -20.10 -3.27 36.39
C MET A 95 -19.38 -3.68 35.10
N LEU A 96 -19.08 -2.72 34.23
CA LEU A 96 -18.43 -2.93 32.95
C LEU A 96 -16.90 -2.90 33.02
N TYR A 97 -16.28 -3.56 34.01
CA TYR A 97 -14.82 -3.51 34.22
C TYR A 97 -13.96 -3.97 33.02
N LYS A 98 -14.47 -4.87 32.17
CA LYS A 98 -13.79 -5.28 30.90
C LYS A 98 -13.96 -4.27 29.77
N SER A 99 -14.89 -3.32 29.93
CA SER A 99 -15.12 -2.25 28.96
C SER A 99 -14.12 -1.10 29.10
N HIS A 100 -13.43 -1.00 30.24
CA HIS A 100 -12.58 0.13 30.61
C HIS A 100 -11.46 0.36 29.60
N CYS A 101 -11.31 1.60 29.18
CA CYS A 101 -10.20 2.03 28.35
C CYS A 101 -9.09 2.59 29.24
N LYS A 102 -7.85 2.20 28.97
CA LYS A 102 -6.66 2.65 29.70
C LYS A 102 -5.70 3.33 28.74
N LYS A 103 -4.93 4.28 29.27
CA LYS A 103 -3.89 4.99 28.53
C LYS A 103 -2.96 4.01 27.80
N ASP A 104 -2.61 4.36 26.58
CA ASP A 104 -1.75 3.62 25.66
C ASP A 104 -2.32 2.29 25.15
N GLN A 105 -3.59 1.98 25.43
CA GLN A 105 -4.26 0.86 24.77
C GLN A 105 -4.59 1.19 23.32
N VAL A 106 -4.33 0.24 22.43
CA VAL A 106 -4.76 0.31 21.03
C VAL A 106 -6.19 -0.19 20.93
N LEU A 107 -7.11 0.68 20.51
CA LEU A 107 -8.52 0.39 20.31
C LEU A 107 -8.77 -0.01 18.86
N VAL A 108 -9.42 -1.15 18.63
CA VAL A 108 -9.76 -1.64 17.29
C VAL A 108 -11.26 -1.87 17.21
N THR A 109 -11.92 -1.27 16.23
CA THR A 109 -13.34 -1.50 15.96
C THR A 109 -13.55 -2.86 15.32
N MET A 110 -14.42 -3.66 15.93
CA MET A 110 -14.61 -5.07 15.61
C MET A 110 -15.82 -5.33 14.73
N ALA A 111 -16.81 -4.42 14.66
CA ALA A 111 -18.05 -4.67 13.92
C ALA A 111 -18.72 -3.39 13.40
N GLY A 112 -19.54 -3.57 12.36
CA GLY A 112 -20.38 -2.51 11.79
C GLY A 112 -19.72 -1.72 10.66
N GLU A 113 -20.29 -0.56 10.35
CA GLU A 113 -19.83 0.31 9.26
C GLU A 113 -18.37 0.74 9.44
N TYR A 114 -17.95 0.96 10.68
CA TYR A 114 -16.63 1.48 11.03
C TYR A 114 -15.59 0.40 11.30
N LEU A 115 -15.87 -0.87 10.97
CA LEU A 115 -14.99 -2.02 11.18
C LEU A 115 -13.55 -1.74 10.72
N GLY A 116 -12.59 -2.07 11.59
CA GLY A 116 -11.16 -2.05 11.28
C GLY A 116 -10.46 -0.72 11.54
N ARG A 117 -11.17 0.34 11.96
CA ARG A 117 -10.55 1.58 12.43
C ARG A 117 -9.79 1.35 13.73
N VAL A 118 -8.60 1.93 13.81
CA VAL A 118 -7.70 1.79 14.96
C VAL A 118 -7.24 3.14 15.51
N ALA A 119 -7.26 3.31 16.82
CA ALA A 119 -6.73 4.50 17.49
C ALA A 119 -6.11 4.15 18.85
N VAL A 120 -5.21 4.99 19.36
CA VAL A 120 -4.64 4.86 20.70
C VAL A 120 -5.50 5.65 21.69
N TYR A 121 -5.86 5.04 22.82
CA TYR A 121 -6.48 5.75 23.93
C TYR A 121 -5.42 6.58 24.67
N ASN A 122 -5.40 7.89 24.44
CA ASN A 122 -4.35 8.80 24.92
C ASN A 122 -4.77 9.66 26.13
N LYS A 123 -5.88 9.36 26.80
CA LYS A 123 -6.41 10.14 27.93
C LYS A 123 -6.16 9.46 29.27
N ASP A 124 -6.09 10.28 30.32
CA ASP A 124 -5.88 9.81 31.70
C ASP A 124 -7.20 9.60 32.47
N PHE A 125 -8.32 10.18 32.01
CA PHE A 125 -9.61 10.00 32.67
C PHE A 125 -10.24 8.63 32.39
N ILE A 126 -11.19 8.22 33.24
CA ILE A 126 -11.89 6.94 33.12
C ILE A 126 -12.91 6.94 31.98
N CYS A 127 -12.96 5.85 31.24
CA CYS A 127 -13.87 5.70 30.11
C CYS A 127 -14.27 4.23 29.91
N SER A 128 -15.52 4.01 29.53
CA SER A 128 -16.03 2.71 29.07
C SER A 128 -16.22 2.72 27.56
N SER A 129 -16.24 1.55 26.92
CA SER A 129 -16.47 1.44 25.48
C SER A 129 -17.44 0.33 25.14
N ASN A 130 -18.05 0.42 23.96
CA ASN A 130 -18.97 -0.57 23.42
C ASN A 130 -18.30 -1.95 23.17
N GLN A 131 -19.12 -3.00 23.09
CA GLN A 131 -18.70 -4.38 22.82
C GLN A 131 -17.99 -4.62 21.50
N ALA A 132 -18.26 -3.77 20.52
CA ALA A 132 -17.61 -3.81 19.22
C ALA A 132 -16.26 -3.07 19.19
N ILE A 133 -15.63 -2.80 20.34
CA ILE A 133 -14.30 -2.21 20.44
C ILE A 133 -13.40 -3.15 21.25
N ALA A 134 -12.37 -3.69 20.60
CA ALA A 134 -11.29 -4.42 21.26
C ALA A 134 -10.30 -3.42 21.85
N LYS A 135 -9.75 -3.73 23.03
CA LYS A 135 -8.60 -3.05 23.62
C LYS A 135 -7.41 -3.99 23.63
N ILE A 136 -6.31 -3.53 23.07
CA ILE A 136 -5.03 -4.24 23.04
C ILE A 136 -4.08 -3.51 24.00
N THR A 137 -3.67 -4.20 25.06
CA THR A 137 -2.61 -3.75 25.95
C THR A 137 -1.30 -4.33 25.44
N LEU A 138 -0.35 -3.50 25.03
CA LEU A 138 0.92 -3.93 24.48
C LEU A 138 1.97 -4.21 25.56
N LYS A 139 2.95 -5.05 25.23
CA LYS A 139 4.19 -5.17 26.02
C LYS A 139 5.02 -3.89 25.86
N LYS A 140 5.85 -3.57 26.87
CA LYS A 140 6.59 -2.29 26.95
C LYS A 140 7.50 -1.98 25.77
N ASN A 141 7.97 -3.00 25.05
CA ASN A 141 8.89 -2.87 23.93
C ASN A 141 8.19 -2.58 22.58
N PHE A 142 6.87 -2.37 22.58
CA PHE A 142 6.11 -2.11 21.36
C PHE A 142 5.37 -0.77 21.46
N ASN A 143 5.46 0.01 20.39
CA ASN A 143 4.90 1.35 20.31
C ASN A 143 3.41 1.31 19.88
N PRO A 144 2.47 1.80 20.71
CA PRO A 144 1.04 1.77 20.37
C PRO A 144 0.68 2.63 19.15
N TYR A 145 1.37 3.75 18.94
CA TYR A 145 1.07 4.68 17.84
C TYR A 145 1.54 4.12 16.49
N LEU A 146 2.70 3.45 16.46
CA LEU A 146 3.16 2.72 15.29
C LEU A 146 2.19 1.58 14.93
N ILE A 147 1.78 0.76 15.90
CA ILE A 147 0.85 -0.36 15.63
C ILE A 147 -0.51 0.17 15.15
N SER A 148 -1.04 1.21 15.80
CA SER A 148 -2.26 1.87 15.35
C SER A 148 -2.13 2.36 13.90
N THR A 149 -1.02 3.01 13.58
CA THR A 149 -0.78 3.52 12.22
C THR A 149 -0.63 2.40 11.21
N PHE A 150 0.15 1.36 11.52
CA PHE A 150 0.31 0.18 10.66
C PHE A 150 -1.03 -0.48 10.36
N LEU A 151 -1.89 -0.67 11.36
CA LEU A 151 -3.21 -1.28 11.15
C LEU A 151 -4.15 -0.40 10.31
N ASN A 152 -3.97 0.91 10.30
CA ASN A 152 -4.71 1.84 9.43
C ASN A 152 -4.14 1.95 7.99
N THR A 153 -2.95 1.42 7.71
CA THR A 153 -2.39 1.36 6.35
C THR A 153 -3.18 0.41 5.44
N LYS A 154 -2.94 0.48 4.13
CA LYS A 154 -3.46 -0.49 3.15
C LYS A 154 -3.12 -1.93 3.52
N TYR A 155 -1.95 -2.20 4.12
CA TYR A 155 -1.53 -3.54 4.53
C TYR A 155 -2.30 -4.05 5.76
N GLY A 156 -2.47 -3.19 6.76
CA GLY A 156 -3.29 -3.50 7.95
C GLY A 156 -4.75 -3.74 7.57
N GLN A 157 -5.32 -2.83 6.78
CA GLN A 157 -6.71 -2.92 6.32
C GLN A 157 -6.94 -4.11 5.39
N ASN A 158 -5.98 -4.49 4.55
CA ASN A 158 -6.07 -5.71 3.74
C ASN A 158 -6.17 -6.98 4.61
N GLN A 159 -5.42 -7.06 5.71
CA GLN A 159 -5.54 -8.18 6.65
C GLN A 159 -6.91 -8.22 7.32
N ILE A 160 -7.40 -7.09 7.83
CA ILE A 160 -8.72 -7.01 8.49
C ILE A 160 -9.84 -7.34 7.50
N ASN A 161 -9.80 -6.76 6.30
CA ASN A 161 -10.79 -7.01 5.25
C ASN A 161 -10.75 -8.43 4.68
N ARG A 162 -9.60 -9.11 4.78
CA ARG A 162 -9.47 -10.54 4.46
C ARG A 162 -10.16 -11.42 5.50
N LEU A 163 -10.07 -11.05 6.78
CA LEU A 163 -10.57 -11.87 7.90
C LEU A 163 -12.03 -11.58 8.27
N LYS A 164 -12.58 -10.42 7.88
CA LYS A 164 -13.96 -10.05 8.24
C LYS A 164 -15.00 -11.03 7.71
N THR A 165 -16.06 -11.27 8.48
CA THR A 165 -17.20 -12.07 8.04
C THR A 165 -18.00 -11.33 6.96
N ILE A 166 -18.46 -12.05 5.93
CA ILE A 166 -19.15 -11.47 4.76
C ILE A 166 -20.69 -11.57 4.91
N THR A 167 -21.18 -12.56 5.64
CA THR A 167 -22.62 -12.76 5.85
C THR A 167 -23.12 -11.98 7.07
N GLY A 168 -24.09 -11.08 6.88
CA GLY A 168 -24.65 -10.23 7.94
C GLY A 168 -23.83 -8.96 8.19
N GLN A 169 -23.87 -8.44 9.43
CA GLN A 169 -23.06 -7.28 9.81
C GLN A 169 -21.56 -7.67 9.80
N PRO A 170 -20.69 -6.96 9.06
CA PRO A 170 -19.26 -7.26 9.03
C PRO A 170 -18.66 -7.23 10.44
N ASN A 171 -17.88 -8.25 10.78
CA ASN A 171 -17.29 -8.42 12.11
C ASN A 171 -15.93 -9.15 12.04
N ILE A 172 -15.04 -8.89 12.99
CA ILE A 172 -13.79 -9.62 13.24
C ILE A 172 -13.72 -10.01 14.73
N ASN A 173 -13.43 -11.27 15.04
CA ASN A 173 -13.36 -11.75 16.42
C ASN A 173 -11.97 -11.48 17.06
N MET A 174 -11.86 -11.64 18.38
CA MET A 174 -10.62 -11.37 19.11
C MET A 174 -9.46 -12.31 18.75
N SER A 175 -9.74 -13.57 18.34
CA SER A 175 -8.68 -14.49 17.91
C SER A 175 -8.04 -13.95 16.63
N LEU A 176 -8.88 -13.59 15.65
CA LEU A 176 -8.43 -13.01 14.38
C LEU A 176 -7.67 -11.69 14.58
N ILE A 177 -8.05 -10.86 15.56
CA ILE A 177 -7.28 -9.67 15.93
C ILE A 177 -5.88 -10.03 16.43
N LYS A 178 -5.75 -11.07 17.27
CA LYS A 178 -4.44 -11.53 17.76
C LYS A 178 -3.56 -12.04 16.62
N ASP A 179 -4.15 -12.60 15.58
CA ASP A 179 -3.42 -13.17 14.44
C ASP A 179 -3.03 -12.14 13.36
N LEU A 180 -3.47 -10.89 13.50
CA LEU A 180 -3.00 -9.79 12.65
C LEU A 180 -1.48 -9.66 12.79
N LYS A 181 -0.78 -9.58 11.66
CA LYS A 181 0.68 -9.50 11.60
C LYS A 181 1.11 -8.05 11.42
N VAL A 182 2.12 -7.64 12.16
CA VAL A 182 2.76 -6.32 12.09
C VAL A 182 4.24 -6.51 11.81
N LEU A 183 4.80 -5.78 10.84
CA LEU A 183 6.23 -5.84 10.57
C LEU A 183 7.04 -5.34 11.76
N ASN A 184 8.25 -5.89 11.92
CA ASN A 184 9.19 -5.39 12.90
C ASN A 184 9.91 -4.15 12.35
N PHE A 185 9.58 -2.98 12.88
CA PHE A 185 10.27 -1.73 12.61
C PHE A 185 11.32 -1.46 13.69
N ASP A 186 12.33 -0.66 13.37
CA ASP A 186 13.30 -0.21 14.37
C ASP A 186 12.70 0.83 15.34
N GLU A 187 13.42 1.08 16.43
CA GLU A 187 12.98 1.97 17.50
C GLU A 187 12.94 3.44 17.04
N GLU A 188 13.91 3.88 16.25
CA GLU A 188 14.00 5.24 15.73
C GLU A 188 12.78 5.59 14.84
N PHE A 189 12.42 4.69 13.93
CA PHE A 189 11.24 4.83 13.09
C PHE A 189 9.95 4.80 13.93
N SER A 190 9.88 3.92 14.92
CA SER A 190 8.75 3.83 15.84
C SER A 190 8.51 5.15 16.59
N GLU A 191 9.58 5.75 17.13
CA GLU A 191 9.55 7.04 17.83
C GLU A 191 9.15 8.19 16.91
N LYS A 192 9.66 8.19 15.66
CA LYS A 192 9.28 9.20 14.65
C LYS A 192 7.79 9.16 14.34
N ILE A 193 7.21 7.98 14.14
CA ILE A 193 5.76 7.83 13.90
C ILE A 193 4.96 8.26 15.12
N GLU A 194 5.38 7.87 16.33
CA GLU A 194 4.74 8.33 17.56
C GLU A 194 4.74 9.86 17.69
N MET A 195 5.87 10.52 17.41
CA MET A 195 5.98 11.97 17.47
C MET A 195 5.01 12.65 16.49
N ILE A 196 4.92 12.16 15.25
CA ILE A 196 4.00 12.70 14.23
C ILE A 196 2.55 12.55 14.68
N VAL A 197 2.16 11.36 15.14
CA VAL A 197 0.78 11.10 15.58
C VAL A 197 0.43 11.92 16.82
N LYS A 198 1.31 11.98 17.83
CA LYS A 198 1.09 12.81 19.04
C LYS A 198 0.98 14.30 18.69
N LYS A 199 1.80 14.81 17.76
CA LYS A 199 1.69 16.20 17.28
C LYS A 199 0.34 16.44 16.61
N SER A 200 -0.14 15.53 15.78
CA SER A 200 -1.49 15.61 15.21
C SER A 200 -2.57 15.66 16.30
N LEU A 201 -2.50 14.81 17.31
CA LEU A 201 -3.46 14.79 18.42
C LEU A 201 -3.46 16.11 19.19
N SER A 202 -2.27 16.67 19.47
CA SER A 202 -2.13 17.98 20.11
C SER A 202 -2.71 19.10 19.25
N ASN A 203 -2.47 19.10 17.93
CA ASN A 203 -3.06 20.07 17.01
C ASN A 203 -4.59 19.98 16.98
N LYS A 204 -5.18 18.78 17.04
CA LYS A 204 -6.65 18.61 17.12
C LYS A 204 -7.22 19.19 18.43
N GLU A 205 -6.53 18.96 19.55
CA GLU A 205 -6.94 19.49 20.85
C GLU A 205 -6.86 21.02 20.89
N LEU A 206 -5.77 21.60 20.39
CA LEU A 206 -5.59 23.05 20.30
C LEU A 206 -6.60 23.69 19.32
N SER A 207 -6.85 23.06 18.18
CA SER A 207 -7.89 23.49 17.22
C SER A 207 -9.25 23.59 17.88
N GLN A 208 -9.62 22.61 18.71
CA GLN A 208 -10.88 22.62 19.45
C GLN A 208 -10.92 23.73 20.51
N GLN A 209 -9.83 23.95 21.24
CA GLN A 209 -9.74 25.03 22.24
C GLN A 209 -9.91 26.41 21.60
N ILE A 210 -9.19 26.68 20.51
CA ILE A 210 -9.28 27.96 19.79
C ILE A 210 -10.69 28.19 19.23
N TYR A 211 -11.35 27.14 18.72
CA TYR A 211 -12.74 27.26 18.28
C TYR A 211 -13.68 27.61 19.44
N GLN A 212 -13.46 27.02 20.62
CA GLN A 212 -14.23 27.34 21.83
C GLN A 212 -13.99 28.78 22.30
N GLU A 213 -12.78 29.32 22.12
CA GLU A 213 -12.48 30.74 22.38
C GLU A 213 -13.28 31.67 21.44
N ALA A 214 -13.40 31.30 20.15
CA ALA A 214 -14.24 32.03 19.20
C ALA A 214 -15.72 32.04 19.62
N GLU A 215 -16.24 30.89 20.05
CA GLU A 215 -17.61 30.77 20.57
C GLU A 215 -17.80 31.56 21.86
N ALA A 216 -16.85 31.49 22.80
CA ALA A 216 -16.90 32.23 24.05
C ALA A 216 -16.88 33.75 23.83
N LEU A 217 -16.06 34.24 22.90
CA LEU A 217 -16.00 35.65 22.52
C LEU A 217 -17.33 36.12 21.92
N LEU A 218 -17.94 35.30 21.05
CA LEU A 218 -19.26 35.60 20.50
C LEU A 218 -20.32 35.66 21.61
N LEU A 219 -20.36 34.65 22.49
CA LEU A 219 -21.33 34.60 23.58
C LEU A 219 -21.15 35.74 24.58
N GLU A 220 -19.91 36.20 24.80
CA GLU A 220 -19.61 37.40 25.59
C GLU A 220 -20.22 38.65 24.95
N ASN A 221 -19.98 38.84 23.65
CA ASN A 221 -20.50 39.98 22.90
C ASN A 221 -22.04 40.00 22.86
N LEU A 222 -22.67 38.82 22.90
CA LEU A 222 -24.13 38.69 22.94
C LEU A 222 -24.72 38.76 24.36
N GLY A 223 -23.88 38.87 25.40
CA GLY A 223 -24.31 38.90 26.80
C GLY A 223 -24.87 37.56 27.30
N LEU A 224 -24.45 36.44 26.72
CA LEU A 224 -25.00 35.10 26.95
C LEU A 224 -24.08 34.15 27.72
N GLN A 225 -22.87 34.56 28.13
CA GLN A 225 -21.92 33.69 28.86
C GLN A 225 -22.52 32.98 30.09
N ASN A 226 -23.44 33.63 30.81
CA ASN A 226 -24.09 33.11 32.01
C ASN A 226 -25.60 32.89 31.83
N PHE A 227 -26.09 32.89 30.60
CA PHE A 227 -27.52 32.77 30.34
C PHE A 227 -28.00 31.35 30.68
N GLN A 228 -28.90 31.25 31.66
CA GLN A 228 -29.61 30.02 31.96
C GLN A 228 -31.06 30.15 31.49
N PRO A 229 -31.45 29.44 30.42
CA PRO A 229 -32.82 29.51 29.94
C PRO A 229 -33.79 28.95 30.98
N THR A 230 -35.00 29.51 31.04
CA THR A 230 -36.07 28.91 31.84
C THR A 230 -36.52 27.58 31.27
N ASN A 231 -36.54 26.52 32.09
CA ASN A 231 -37.02 25.18 31.73
C ASN A 231 -38.55 25.01 31.81
N GLN A 232 -39.32 26.08 31.60
CA GLN A 232 -40.78 25.98 31.61
C GLN A 232 -41.28 25.40 30.28
N SER A 233 -41.79 24.17 30.33
CA SER A 233 -42.33 23.45 29.17
C SER A 233 -43.75 23.88 28.77
N VAL A 234 -44.41 24.68 29.61
CA VAL A 234 -45.79 25.12 29.41
C VAL A 234 -45.80 26.62 29.17
N ASN A 235 -46.45 27.06 28.09
CA ASN A 235 -46.81 28.45 27.88
C ASN A 235 -48.33 28.60 27.66
N ILE A 236 -48.90 29.67 28.18
CA ILE A 236 -50.29 30.06 27.97
C ILE A 236 -50.29 31.42 27.27
N LYS A 237 -50.65 31.44 25.98
CA LYS A 237 -50.82 32.66 25.19
C LYS A 237 -52.29 32.79 24.78
N ALA A 238 -52.83 34.00 24.80
CA ALA A 238 -54.17 34.25 24.27
C ALA A 238 -54.20 34.03 22.75
N LEU A 239 -55.37 33.74 22.18
CA LEU A 239 -55.53 33.53 20.73
C LEU A 239 -55.02 34.73 19.90
N LYS A 240 -55.22 35.94 20.43
CA LYS A 240 -54.74 37.20 19.85
C LYS A 240 -53.22 37.27 19.75
N ASP A 241 -52.52 36.77 20.76
CA ASP A 241 -51.06 36.86 20.90
C ASP A 241 -50.36 35.58 20.41
N SER A 242 -51.10 34.71 19.71
CA SER A 242 -50.62 33.43 19.16
C SER A 242 -51.06 33.26 17.71
N PHE A 243 -52.06 32.42 17.45
CA PHE A 243 -52.47 32.03 16.10
C PHE A 243 -52.83 33.22 15.21
N LEU A 244 -53.51 34.25 15.75
CA LEU A 244 -53.90 35.42 14.96
C LEU A 244 -52.70 36.30 14.56
N GLN A 245 -51.56 36.18 15.24
CA GLN A 245 -50.36 36.94 14.94
C GLN A 245 -49.39 36.17 14.03
N THR A 246 -49.25 34.86 14.23
CA THR A 246 -48.21 34.05 13.57
C THR A 246 -48.76 33.01 12.59
N GLY A 247 -50.05 32.68 12.69
CA GLY A 247 -50.66 31.56 11.97
C GLY A 247 -50.32 30.17 12.55
N ARG A 248 -49.57 30.08 13.66
CA ARG A 248 -49.12 28.81 14.26
C ARG A 248 -49.93 28.43 15.51
N LEU A 249 -50.24 27.14 15.64
CA LEU A 249 -50.96 26.55 16.78
C LEU A 249 -50.12 25.55 17.59
N ASP A 250 -48.90 25.26 17.15
CA ASP A 250 -47.99 24.38 17.88
C ASP A 250 -47.44 25.07 19.14
N ALA A 251 -47.51 24.36 20.28
CA ALA A 251 -47.18 24.90 21.59
C ALA A 251 -45.67 25.14 21.75
N GLU A 252 -44.86 24.33 21.06
CA GLU A 252 -43.41 24.41 21.02
C GLU A 252 -42.94 25.78 20.54
N PHE A 253 -43.52 26.33 19.46
CA PHE A 253 -43.14 27.64 18.91
C PHE A 253 -43.21 28.78 19.94
N TYR A 254 -44.16 28.68 20.87
CA TYR A 254 -44.40 29.72 21.87
C TYR A 254 -43.62 29.51 23.16
N GLN A 255 -42.68 28.57 23.28
CA GLN A 255 -41.98 28.37 24.56
C GLN A 255 -41.27 29.66 25.06
N PRO A 256 -41.30 29.95 26.38
CA PRO A 256 -40.74 31.21 26.93
C PRO A 256 -39.24 31.39 26.66
N ILE A 257 -38.51 30.29 26.50
CA ILE A 257 -37.08 30.30 26.14
C ILE A 257 -36.83 31.10 24.87
N TYR A 258 -37.69 30.97 23.86
CA TYR A 258 -37.48 31.66 22.59
C TYR A 258 -37.70 33.16 22.70
N GLU A 259 -38.69 33.58 23.47
CA GLU A 259 -38.95 35.01 23.74
C GLU A 259 -37.77 35.65 24.49
N GLN A 260 -37.17 34.94 25.45
CA GLN A 260 -35.94 35.40 26.13
C GLN A 260 -34.77 35.56 25.16
N LEU A 261 -34.53 34.55 24.32
CA LEU A 261 -33.45 34.56 23.33
C LEU A 261 -33.63 35.66 22.27
N GLU A 262 -34.85 35.85 21.77
CA GLU A 262 -35.18 36.94 20.84
C GLU A 262 -34.98 38.31 21.50
N ASN A 263 -35.40 38.48 22.76
CA ASN A 263 -35.16 39.73 23.49
C ASN A 263 -33.66 40.02 23.68
N HIS A 264 -32.81 39.00 23.87
CA HIS A 264 -31.36 39.19 23.89
C HIS A 264 -30.82 39.72 22.56
N ILE A 265 -31.36 39.26 21.43
CA ILE A 265 -31.00 39.79 20.10
C ILE A 265 -31.52 41.23 19.94
N PHE A 266 -32.78 41.48 20.30
CA PHE A 266 -33.40 42.79 20.13
C PHE A 266 -32.78 43.88 21.02
N SER A 267 -32.24 43.50 22.18
CA SER A 267 -31.58 44.40 23.12
C SER A 267 -30.06 44.51 22.91
N HIS A 268 -29.51 43.84 21.89
CA HIS A 268 -28.08 43.89 21.58
C HIS A 268 -27.64 45.32 21.27
N SER A 269 -26.48 45.73 21.79
CA SER A 269 -26.04 47.13 21.77
C SER A 269 -25.79 47.67 20.36
N THR A 270 -25.48 46.81 19.40
CA THR A 270 -25.24 47.19 17.99
C THR A 270 -26.49 47.06 17.11
N GLY A 271 -27.61 46.64 17.71
CA GLY A 271 -28.87 46.43 17.03
C GLY A 271 -29.00 45.03 16.41
N PHE A 272 -30.10 44.84 15.72
CA PHE A 272 -30.43 43.61 15.02
C PHE A 272 -31.05 43.94 13.67
N GLU A 273 -30.93 43.00 12.73
CA GLU A 273 -31.59 43.05 11.44
C GLU A 273 -32.12 41.66 11.07
N LYS A 274 -33.00 41.56 10.08
CA LYS A 274 -33.47 40.25 9.62
C LYS A 274 -32.41 39.57 8.77
N LEU A 275 -32.37 38.24 8.80
CA LEU A 275 -31.45 37.44 8.00
C LEU A 275 -31.49 37.81 6.52
N GLY A 276 -32.67 38.04 5.94
CA GLY A 276 -32.79 38.45 4.54
C GLY A 276 -32.25 39.84 4.19
N ASP A 277 -32.09 40.71 5.19
CA ASP A 277 -31.50 42.05 5.03
C ASP A 277 -29.97 42.03 5.21
N VAL A 278 -29.48 41.05 5.99
CA VAL A 278 -28.04 40.86 6.30
C VAL A 278 -27.36 39.95 5.27
N CYS A 279 -28.05 38.91 4.82
CA CYS A 279 -27.49 37.82 4.02
C CYS A 279 -28.20 37.70 2.67
N HIS A 280 -27.41 37.56 1.61
CA HIS A 280 -27.87 37.09 0.31
C HIS A 280 -28.03 35.56 0.33
N LEU A 281 -29.25 35.09 0.05
CA LEU A 281 -29.57 33.68 -0.05
C LEU A 281 -29.36 33.16 -1.48
N ASN A 282 -28.43 32.22 -1.65
CA ASN A 282 -28.06 31.61 -2.92
C ASN A 282 -28.82 30.29 -3.12
N ASP A 283 -30.10 30.38 -3.47
CA ASP A 283 -31.01 29.24 -3.47
C ASP A 283 -31.43 28.73 -4.87
N GLU A 284 -30.69 29.14 -5.90
CA GLU A 284 -30.93 28.70 -7.27
C GLU A 284 -30.56 27.22 -7.47
N ASN A 285 -31.42 26.49 -8.16
CA ASN A 285 -31.16 25.10 -8.52
C ASN A 285 -30.30 25.03 -9.79
N TYR A 286 -29.18 24.34 -9.67
CA TYR A 286 -28.30 23.96 -10.75
C TYR A 286 -28.63 22.54 -11.23
N THR A 287 -28.71 22.35 -12.55
CA THR A 287 -28.85 21.02 -13.16
C THR A 287 -27.47 20.50 -13.55
N PRO A 288 -26.96 19.43 -12.89
CA PRO A 288 -25.66 18.85 -13.22
C PRO A 288 -25.62 18.32 -14.66
N LYS A 289 -24.49 18.47 -15.34
CA LYS A 289 -24.29 17.89 -16.67
C LYS A 289 -23.94 16.41 -16.56
N ASP A 290 -24.60 15.56 -17.34
CA ASP A 290 -24.47 14.10 -17.25
C ASP A 290 -23.03 13.57 -17.31
N ASN A 291 -22.20 14.18 -18.17
CA ASN A 291 -20.81 13.74 -18.44
C ASN A 291 -19.75 14.58 -17.71
N GLN A 292 -20.15 15.32 -16.67
CA GLN A 292 -19.22 16.09 -15.84
C GLN A 292 -19.23 15.53 -14.42
N GLU A 293 -18.04 15.39 -13.81
CA GLU A 293 -17.93 15.04 -12.40
C GLU A 293 -18.14 16.27 -11.51
N TYR A 294 -18.79 16.05 -10.37
CA TYR A 294 -18.93 17.05 -9.32
C TYR A 294 -18.65 16.40 -7.97
N ASP A 295 -18.12 17.19 -7.04
CA ASP A 295 -18.14 16.86 -5.63
C ASP A 295 -19.51 17.21 -5.06
N TYR A 296 -20.15 16.25 -4.39
CA TYR A 296 -21.45 16.40 -3.77
C TYR A 296 -21.37 16.31 -2.25
N ILE A 297 -21.83 17.37 -1.58
CA ILE A 297 -21.80 17.55 -0.13
C ILE A 297 -23.19 17.32 0.47
N GLU A 298 -23.29 16.31 1.33
CA GLU A 298 -24.48 15.98 2.10
C GLU A 298 -24.47 16.58 3.51
N LEU A 299 -25.62 16.55 4.19
CA LEU A 299 -25.73 16.97 5.59
C LEU A 299 -24.84 16.15 6.54
N SER A 300 -24.63 14.88 6.21
CA SER A 300 -23.76 13.93 6.91
C SER A 300 -22.27 14.23 6.72
N ASN A 301 -21.91 15.04 5.72
CA ASN A 301 -20.52 15.42 5.45
C ASN A 301 -20.07 16.64 6.24
N ILE A 302 -20.93 17.23 7.07
CA ILE A 302 -20.59 18.40 7.87
C ILE A 302 -20.11 17.99 9.27
N GLY A 303 -18.91 18.43 9.62
CA GLY A 303 -18.30 18.24 10.92
C GLY A 303 -18.81 19.22 11.97
N LYS A 304 -18.49 18.95 13.24
CA LYS A 304 -19.08 19.71 14.36
C LYS A 304 -18.50 21.11 14.52
N SER A 305 -17.30 21.39 14.01
CA SER A 305 -16.71 22.74 14.03
C SER A 305 -16.97 23.50 12.73
N GLY A 306 -17.78 22.95 11.84
CA GLY A 306 -18.16 23.57 10.57
C GLY A 306 -17.20 23.32 9.43
N GLU A 307 -16.40 22.27 9.54
CA GLU A 307 -15.61 21.71 8.46
C GLU A 307 -16.44 20.78 7.56
N ILE A 308 -16.09 20.70 6.29
CA ILE A 308 -16.62 19.69 5.37
C ILE A 308 -15.69 18.48 5.45
N THR A 309 -16.19 17.39 6.04
CA THR A 309 -15.42 16.17 6.35
C THR A 309 -15.22 15.23 5.14
N GLY A 310 -15.96 15.47 4.05
CA GLY A 310 -15.85 14.70 2.82
C GLY A 310 -16.91 15.11 1.80
N SER A 311 -16.90 14.43 0.66
CA SER A 311 -17.91 14.58 -0.39
C SER A 311 -17.99 13.28 -1.20
N THR A 312 -19.09 13.11 -1.91
CA THR A 312 -19.22 12.05 -2.91
C THR A 312 -18.86 12.62 -4.27
N ARG A 313 -17.80 12.11 -4.90
CA ARG A 313 -17.42 12.48 -6.27
C ARG A 313 -18.08 11.52 -7.26
N ALA A 314 -18.92 12.06 -8.15
CA ALA A 314 -19.61 11.27 -9.16
C ALA A 314 -19.98 12.10 -10.40
N PHE A 315 -20.30 11.42 -11.50
CA PHE A 315 -20.84 12.06 -12.71
C PHE A 315 -22.24 12.64 -12.46
N GLY A 316 -22.59 13.73 -13.13
CA GLY A 316 -23.87 14.42 -12.94
C GLY A 316 -25.11 13.52 -13.07
N LYS A 317 -25.06 12.51 -13.94
CA LYS A 317 -26.14 11.52 -14.12
C LYS A 317 -26.30 10.53 -12.95
N GLU A 318 -25.25 10.34 -12.16
CA GLU A 318 -25.18 9.41 -11.02
C GLU A 318 -25.47 10.12 -9.69
N LEU A 319 -25.49 11.45 -9.69
CA LEU A 319 -25.77 12.25 -8.52
C LEU A 319 -27.25 12.13 -8.09
N PRO A 320 -27.53 12.17 -6.78
CA PRO A 320 -28.89 12.12 -6.28
C PRO A 320 -29.70 13.34 -6.72
N SER A 321 -31.03 13.21 -6.71
CA SER A 321 -31.95 14.28 -7.12
C SER A 321 -31.83 15.56 -6.28
N ARG A 322 -31.29 15.45 -5.06
CA ARG A 322 -31.04 16.57 -4.14
C ARG A 322 -29.73 17.32 -4.40
N ALA A 323 -28.82 16.79 -5.21
CA ALA A 323 -27.56 17.48 -5.57
C ALA A 323 -27.84 18.60 -6.58
N ARG A 324 -28.40 19.71 -6.11
CA ARG A 324 -28.90 20.80 -6.97
C ARG A 324 -28.47 22.18 -6.53
N ARG A 325 -27.81 22.37 -5.38
CA ARG A 325 -27.32 23.68 -4.96
C ARG A 325 -25.85 23.81 -5.29
N LYS A 326 -25.48 24.82 -6.09
CA LYS A 326 -24.08 25.07 -6.42
C LYS A 326 -23.48 26.02 -5.40
N VAL A 327 -22.35 25.66 -4.81
CA VAL A 327 -21.67 26.47 -3.81
C VAL A 327 -20.42 27.14 -4.35
N ARG A 328 -20.02 28.24 -3.71
CA ARG A 328 -18.81 29.00 -3.96
C ARG A 328 -17.98 29.14 -2.70
N THR A 329 -16.68 29.33 -2.87
CA THR A 329 -15.77 29.62 -1.75
C THR A 329 -16.29 30.76 -0.89
N ASN A 330 -16.10 30.63 0.43
CA ASN A 330 -16.46 31.60 1.46
C ASN A 330 -17.98 31.78 1.67
N GLN A 331 -18.83 30.97 1.03
CA GLN A 331 -20.25 30.90 1.38
C GLN A 331 -20.46 30.04 2.62
N VAL A 332 -21.51 30.34 3.38
CA VAL A 332 -21.90 29.59 4.59
C VAL A 332 -23.11 28.73 4.26
N MET A 333 -22.97 27.42 4.41
CA MET A 333 -24.07 26.48 4.33
C MET A 333 -24.70 26.30 5.70
N ILE A 334 -26.03 26.32 5.78
CA ILE A 334 -26.79 26.00 6.99
C ILE A 334 -27.87 24.98 6.66
N SER A 335 -28.03 23.96 7.50
CA SER A 335 -29.08 22.95 7.32
C SER A 335 -30.46 23.56 7.55
N SER A 336 -31.42 23.20 6.70
CA SER A 336 -32.83 23.52 6.88
C SER A 336 -33.58 22.47 7.68
N ILE A 337 -32.98 21.32 8.00
CA ILE A 337 -33.64 20.16 8.61
C ILE A 337 -33.41 20.15 10.12
N GLU A 338 -34.48 20.04 10.92
CA GLU A 338 -34.43 20.11 12.39
C GLU A 338 -33.40 19.13 12.99
N GLY A 339 -33.43 17.87 12.52
CA GLY A 339 -32.53 16.81 12.98
C GLY A 339 -31.05 17.01 12.59
N SER A 340 -30.72 18.05 11.83
CA SER A 340 -29.37 18.34 11.37
C SER A 340 -29.04 19.83 11.39
N LEU A 341 -29.73 20.66 12.18
CA LEU A 341 -29.50 22.12 12.23
C LEU A 341 -28.06 22.52 12.54
N GLN A 342 -27.34 21.68 13.28
CA GLN A 342 -25.92 21.85 13.62
C GLN A 342 -24.97 21.67 12.43
N SER A 343 -25.46 21.11 11.31
CA SER A 343 -24.72 20.96 10.05
C SER A 343 -24.64 22.33 9.35
N CYS A 344 -23.77 23.18 9.87
CA CYS A 344 -23.37 24.45 9.27
C CYS A 344 -21.89 24.40 8.89
N ALA A 345 -21.49 24.93 7.74
CA ALA A 345 -20.09 24.94 7.31
C ALA A 345 -19.75 26.12 6.40
N ILE A 346 -18.48 26.52 6.39
CA ILE A 346 -17.93 27.44 5.39
C ILE A 346 -17.39 26.62 4.23
N VAL A 347 -17.66 27.04 3.00
CA VAL A 347 -17.17 26.36 1.80
C VAL A 347 -15.71 26.79 1.55
N PRO A 348 -14.74 25.87 1.68
CA PRO A 348 -13.33 26.17 1.43
C PRO A 348 -13.04 26.23 -0.07
N VAL A 349 -11.84 26.71 -0.42
CA VAL A 349 -11.40 26.91 -1.81
C VAL A 349 -11.51 25.64 -2.66
N HIS A 350 -11.14 24.48 -2.11
CA HIS A 350 -11.14 23.21 -2.83
C HIS A 350 -12.55 22.66 -3.16
N TYR A 351 -13.60 23.22 -2.56
CA TYR A 351 -15.00 22.91 -2.89
C TYR A 351 -15.67 24.02 -3.74
N ASP A 352 -14.91 24.93 -4.36
CA ASP A 352 -15.52 25.90 -5.28
C ASP A 352 -16.18 25.18 -6.46
N ASN A 353 -17.44 25.54 -6.75
CA ASN A 353 -18.31 24.88 -7.73
C ASN A 353 -18.80 23.48 -7.36
N ALA A 354 -18.57 23.01 -6.14
CA ALA A 354 -19.20 21.79 -5.65
C ALA A 354 -20.73 21.92 -5.61
N LEU A 355 -21.40 20.78 -5.53
CA LEU A 355 -22.84 20.71 -5.33
C LEU A 355 -23.14 20.32 -3.89
N CYS A 356 -24.15 20.92 -3.28
CA CYS A 356 -24.67 20.48 -1.98
C CYS A 356 -26.15 20.10 -2.08
N SER A 357 -26.60 19.36 -1.07
CA SER A 357 -28.00 18.97 -0.93
C SER A 357 -28.92 20.20 -0.89
N THR A 358 -30.09 20.12 -1.51
CA THR A 358 -31.15 21.14 -1.35
C THR A 358 -31.65 21.27 0.10
N GLY A 359 -31.25 20.38 1.01
CA GLY A 359 -31.47 20.54 2.46
C GLY A 359 -30.58 21.61 3.11
N PHE A 360 -29.70 22.28 2.34
CA PHE A 360 -28.95 23.44 2.79
C PHE A 360 -29.53 24.73 2.23
N TYR A 361 -29.51 25.78 3.05
CA TYR A 361 -29.49 27.15 2.60
C TYR A 361 -28.05 27.64 2.50
N VAL A 362 -27.71 28.31 1.40
CA VAL A 362 -26.36 28.79 1.11
C VAL A 362 -26.38 30.32 1.21
N LEU A 363 -25.65 30.86 2.18
CA LEU A 363 -25.67 32.27 2.54
C LEU A 363 -24.35 32.95 2.22
N SER A 364 -24.42 34.21 1.87
CA SER A 364 -23.28 35.14 1.80
C SER A 364 -23.71 36.48 2.40
N SER A 365 -22.82 37.21 3.05
CA SER A 365 -23.13 38.51 3.65
C SER A 365 -21.97 39.47 3.45
N ASP A 366 -22.31 40.73 3.21
CA ASP A 366 -21.34 41.85 3.19
C ASP A 366 -21.26 42.55 4.56
N LYS A 367 -22.19 42.26 5.49
CA LYS A 367 -22.26 42.86 6.83
C LYS A 367 -21.59 42.00 7.90
N ILE A 368 -21.69 40.68 7.79
CA ILE A 368 -21.10 39.72 8.73
C ILE A 368 -20.20 38.76 7.96
N ASN A 369 -18.92 38.65 8.34
CA ASN A 369 -18.01 37.73 7.70
C ASN A 369 -18.43 36.25 7.89
N ALA A 370 -17.96 35.38 6.99
CA ALA A 370 -18.39 33.98 6.93
C ALA A 370 -18.04 33.21 8.20
N GLU A 371 -16.89 33.50 8.81
CA GLU A 371 -16.43 32.89 10.05
C GLU A 371 -17.34 33.24 11.24
N THR A 372 -17.73 34.50 11.37
CA THR A 372 -18.65 34.94 12.42
C THR A 372 -20.05 34.40 12.18
N LEU A 373 -20.53 34.38 10.94
CA LEU A 373 -21.79 33.73 10.59
C LEU A 373 -21.79 32.25 10.97
N LEU A 374 -20.70 31.52 10.68
CA LEU A 374 -20.57 30.12 11.06
C LEU A 374 -20.69 29.92 12.57
N VAL A 375 -19.91 30.67 13.36
CA VAL A 375 -19.93 30.56 14.82
C VAL A 375 -21.30 30.97 15.37
N LEU A 376 -21.91 32.01 14.81
CA LEU A 376 -23.24 32.48 15.18
C LEU A 376 -24.31 31.42 14.93
N PHE A 377 -24.38 30.84 13.73
CA PHE A 377 -25.36 29.81 13.42
C PHE A 377 -25.15 28.53 14.22
N LYS A 378 -23.94 28.24 14.69
CA LYS A 378 -23.65 27.06 15.52
C LYS A 378 -23.85 27.30 17.02
N SER A 379 -23.87 28.56 17.45
CA SER A 379 -24.12 28.94 18.84
C SER A 379 -25.46 28.39 19.35
N SER A 380 -25.51 28.12 20.66
CA SER A 380 -26.74 27.65 21.32
C SER A 380 -27.93 28.58 21.10
N LEU A 381 -27.70 29.90 21.10
CA LEU A 381 -28.70 30.93 20.80
C LEU A 381 -29.38 30.68 19.45
N MET A 382 -28.59 30.67 18.38
CA MET A 382 -29.15 30.62 17.03
C MET A 382 -29.73 29.26 16.71
N GLN A 383 -29.18 28.18 17.27
CA GLN A 383 -29.70 26.83 17.09
C GLN A 383 -31.10 26.66 17.69
N GLN A 384 -31.37 27.30 18.83
CA GLN A 384 -32.73 27.34 19.40
C GLN A 384 -33.68 28.18 18.53
N ILE A 385 -33.23 29.32 18.01
CA ILE A 385 -34.05 30.16 17.12
C ILE A 385 -34.36 29.44 15.80
N LEU A 386 -33.38 28.76 15.20
CA LEU A 386 -33.57 27.90 14.03
C LEU A 386 -34.59 26.79 14.33
N LYS A 387 -34.48 26.15 15.50
CA LYS A 387 -35.42 25.11 15.94
C LYS A 387 -36.84 25.64 16.10
N LYS A 388 -37.03 26.82 16.72
CA LYS A 388 -38.34 27.50 16.83
C LYS A 388 -39.00 27.65 15.46
N ASN A 389 -38.23 28.02 14.45
CA ASN A 389 -38.72 28.28 13.09
C ASN A 389 -38.82 27.00 12.23
N CYS A 390 -38.61 25.81 12.79
CA CYS A 390 -38.93 24.57 12.08
C CYS A 390 -40.44 24.31 12.11
N SER A 391 -40.99 23.83 11.01
CA SER A 391 -42.40 23.43 10.88
C SER A 391 -42.54 22.15 10.07
N GLY A 392 -43.68 21.46 10.20
CA GLY A 392 -43.99 20.21 9.50
C GLY A 392 -44.28 19.03 10.44
N THR A 393 -45.00 18.02 9.94
CA THR A 393 -45.37 16.83 10.74
C THR A 393 -44.45 15.64 10.52
N ILE A 394 -44.05 15.36 9.28
CA ILE A 394 -43.21 14.18 8.93
C ILE A 394 -41.73 14.55 8.82
N LEU A 395 -41.43 15.67 8.16
CA LEU A 395 -40.08 16.22 8.05
C LEU A 395 -40.13 17.67 8.51
N THR A 396 -39.61 17.93 9.69
CA THR A 396 -39.53 19.27 10.26
C THR A 396 -38.37 20.03 9.64
N ALA A 397 -38.69 21.17 9.02
CA ALA A 397 -37.71 22.00 8.33
C ALA A 397 -38.08 23.48 8.42
N ILE A 398 -37.09 24.35 8.19
CA ILE A 398 -37.27 25.80 8.09
C ILE A 398 -37.57 26.14 6.63
N ASN A 399 -38.69 26.82 6.37
CA ASN A 399 -38.99 27.30 5.03
C ASN A 399 -38.24 28.62 4.71
N LYS A 400 -38.20 29.01 3.43
CA LYS A 400 -37.44 30.19 2.98
C LYS A 400 -37.91 31.49 3.65
N GLU A 401 -39.22 31.69 3.77
CA GLU A 401 -39.77 32.92 4.35
C GLU A 401 -39.51 33.01 5.85
N GLU A 402 -39.63 31.90 6.58
CA GLU A 402 -39.28 31.80 8.00
C GLU A 402 -37.79 32.09 8.20
N LEU A 403 -36.91 31.46 7.40
CA LEU A 403 -35.46 31.69 7.48
C LEU A 403 -35.09 33.15 7.29
N LEU A 404 -35.60 33.80 6.24
CA LEU A 404 -35.28 35.19 5.92
C LEU A 404 -35.78 36.18 6.99
N ASN A 405 -36.80 35.81 7.76
CA ASN A 405 -37.34 36.64 8.84
C ASN A 405 -36.66 36.42 10.21
N ILE A 406 -35.73 35.47 10.33
CA ILE A 406 -34.99 35.25 11.57
C ILE A 406 -34.21 36.51 11.95
N PRO A 407 -34.34 37.01 13.19
CA PRO A 407 -33.56 38.15 13.65
C PRO A 407 -32.10 37.73 13.88
N LEU A 408 -31.17 38.48 13.32
CA LEU A 408 -29.74 38.32 13.53
C LEU A 408 -29.20 39.52 14.33
N PRO A 409 -28.43 39.29 15.41
CA PRO A 409 -27.68 40.35 16.04
C PRO A 409 -26.60 40.83 15.07
N ILE A 410 -26.48 42.15 14.93
CA ILE A 410 -25.31 42.71 14.24
C ILE A 410 -24.11 42.53 15.18
N ILE A 411 -22.94 42.26 14.62
CA ILE A 411 -21.70 42.07 15.40
C ILE A 411 -20.71 43.12 14.91
N ASP A 412 -20.04 43.81 15.82
CA ASP A 412 -19.05 44.83 15.45
C ASP A 412 -17.90 44.24 14.63
N GLU A 413 -17.46 44.95 13.59
CA GLU A 413 -16.39 44.53 12.67
C GLU A 413 -15.11 44.09 13.39
N LYS A 414 -14.76 44.76 14.50
CA LYS A 414 -13.62 44.40 15.34
C LYS A 414 -13.76 42.99 15.93
N ILE A 415 -14.94 42.67 16.47
CA ILE A 415 -15.23 41.35 17.06
C ILE A 415 -15.30 40.30 15.95
N GLN A 416 -15.93 40.64 14.82
CA GLN A 416 -15.96 39.75 13.67
C GLN A 416 -14.56 39.37 13.18
N THR A 417 -13.63 40.33 13.16
CA THR A 417 -12.23 40.09 12.75
C THR A 417 -11.52 39.15 13.73
N GLN A 418 -11.73 39.33 15.04
CA GLN A 418 -11.15 38.45 16.06
C GLN A 418 -11.71 37.01 15.97
N ILE A 419 -13.04 36.87 15.80
CA ILE A 419 -13.68 35.56 15.60
C ILE A 419 -13.13 34.89 14.34
N ALA A 420 -12.98 35.64 13.24
CA ALA A 420 -12.43 35.12 11.99
C ALA A 420 -10.99 34.63 12.17
N GLU A 421 -10.15 35.35 12.91
CA GLU A 421 -8.78 34.93 13.21
C GLU A 421 -8.75 33.60 13.98
N PHE A 422 -9.55 33.46 15.04
CA PHE A 422 -9.64 32.20 15.78
C PHE A 422 -10.14 31.04 14.92
N VAL A 423 -11.19 31.25 14.12
CA VAL A 423 -11.73 30.19 13.23
C VAL A 423 -10.68 29.77 12.19
N ARG A 424 -9.96 30.71 11.60
CA ARG A 424 -8.88 30.42 10.63
C ARG A 424 -7.74 29.62 11.28
N GLN A 425 -7.23 30.07 12.43
CA GLN A 425 -6.20 29.35 13.19
C GLN A 425 -6.66 27.94 13.58
N SER A 426 -7.90 27.79 14.03
CA SER A 426 -8.50 26.48 14.34
C SER A 426 -8.54 25.57 13.11
N ASN A 427 -8.93 26.09 11.95
CA ASN A 427 -8.98 25.34 10.70
C ASN A 427 -7.58 24.94 10.22
N GLU A 428 -6.60 25.84 10.26
CA GLU A 428 -5.20 25.55 9.90
C GLU A 428 -4.62 24.41 10.75
N LEU A 429 -4.83 24.43 12.07
CA LEU A 429 -4.39 23.34 12.95
C LEU A 429 -5.06 22.00 12.61
N ARG A 430 -6.34 22.02 12.22
CA ARG A 430 -7.09 20.82 11.82
C ARG A 430 -6.57 20.25 10.51
N GLU A 431 -6.25 21.10 9.55
CA GLU A 431 -5.63 20.71 8.28
C GLU A 431 -4.24 20.11 8.53
N GLN A 432 -3.39 20.79 9.32
CA GLN A 432 -2.09 20.27 9.72
C GLN A 432 -2.19 18.90 10.41
N ALA A 433 -3.15 18.72 11.31
CA ALA A 433 -3.36 17.42 11.96
C ALA A 433 -3.74 16.33 10.95
N THR A 434 -4.63 16.62 10.01
CA THR A 434 -5.02 15.69 8.94
C THR A 434 -3.82 15.32 8.07
N GLN A 435 -3.00 16.30 7.69
CA GLN A 435 -1.77 16.09 6.92
C GLN A 435 -0.75 15.23 7.69
N LEU A 436 -0.56 15.47 8.98
CA LEU A 436 0.35 14.68 9.83
C LEU A 436 -0.10 13.21 9.93
N LEU A 437 -1.40 12.93 10.05
CA LEU A 437 -1.90 11.56 10.06
C LEU A 437 -1.71 10.86 8.71
N ALA A 438 -1.95 11.57 7.60
CA ALA A 438 -1.69 11.08 6.26
C ALA A 438 -0.18 10.80 6.06
N GLN A 439 0.68 11.71 6.52
CA GLN A 439 2.13 11.56 6.50
C GLN A 439 2.59 10.33 7.30
N ALA A 440 2.05 10.11 8.51
CA ALA A 440 2.37 8.95 9.33
C ALA A 440 2.01 7.65 8.60
N LYS A 441 0.80 7.57 8.04
CA LYS A 441 0.32 6.42 7.26
C LYS A 441 1.21 6.16 6.04
N TYR A 442 1.49 7.19 5.25
CA TYR A 442 2.36 7.09 4.07
C TYR A 442 3.78 6.64 4.45
N SER A 443 4.35 7.20 5.52
CA SER A 443 5.70 6.85 5.97
C SER A 443 5.79 5.36 6.34
N VAL A 444 4.78 4.81 7.02
CA VAL A 444 4.72 3.38 7.33
C VAL A 444 4.55 2.54 6.07
N GLU A 445 3.71 2.96 5.11
CA GLU A 445 3.55 2.24 3.85
C GLU A 445 4.84 2.20 3.02
N ALA A 446 5.54 3.32 2.90
CA ALA A 446 6.81 3.40 2.19
C ALA A 446 7.91 2.53 2.85
N GLU A 447 7.98 2.53 4.18
CA GLU A 447 8.96 1.72 4.92
C GLU A 447 8.71 0.21 4.73
N ILE A 448 7.44 -0.22 4.67
CA ILE A 448 7.04 -1.60 4.37
C ILE A 448 7.53 -2.02 2.98
N GLU A 449 7.39 -1.14 1.99
CA GLU A 449 7.78 -1.41 0.60
C GLU A 449 9.29 -1.44 0.44
N GLN A 450 10.00 -0.51 1.07
CA GLN A 450 11.46 -0.45 1.06
C GLN A 450 12.07 -1.68 1.73
N SER A 451 11.55 -2.08 2.90
CA SER A 451 11.98 -3.31 3.59
C SER A 451 11.79 -4.55 2.70
N ALA A 452 10.66 -4.64 2.00
CA ALA A 452 10.38 -5.75 1.09
C ALA A 452 11.31 -5.79 -0.12
N LEU A 453 11.77 -4.64 -0.64
CA LEU A 453 12.76 -4.57 -1.70
C LEU A 453 14.13 -5.06 -1.22
N GLN A 454 14.59 -4.57 -0.07
CA GLN A 454 15.88 -4.97 0.51
C GLN A 454 15.97 -6.47 0.79
N GLU A 455 14.90 -7.07 1.31
CA GLU A 455 14.91 -8.51 1.61
C GLU A 455 14.96 -9.37 0.33
N ARG A 456 14.31 -8.91 -0.75
CA ARG A 456 14.42 -9.56 -2.07
C ARG A 456 15.83 -9.46 -2.65
N GLU A 457 16.49 -8.32 -2.49
CA GLU A 457 17.89 -8.16 -2.91
C GLU A 457 18.82 -9.08 -2.13
N ARG A 458 18.65 -9.20 -0.81
CA ARG A 458 19.43 -10.14 0.02
C ARG A 458 19.23 -11.58 -0.40
N GLU A 459 17.99 -12.02 -0.62
CA GLU A 459 17.72 -13.39 -1.06
C GLU A 459 18.29 -13.63 -2.46
N ARG A 460 18.20 -12.64 -3.35
CA ARG A 460 18.81 -12.70 -4.68
C ARG A 460 20.33 -12.89 -4.59
N GLU A 461 21.02 -12.13 -3.74
CA GLU A 461 22.46 -12.27 -3.51
C GLU A 461 22.83 -13.64 -2.92
N ARG A 462 22.04 -14.13 -1.96
CA ARG A 462 22.21 -15.47 -1.38
C ARG A 462 22.12 -16.56 -2.44
N LEU A 463 21.07 -16.54 -3.28
CA LEU A 463 20.88 -17.51 -4.36
C LEU A 463 22.04 -17.48 -5.37
N ILE A 464 22.56 -16.29 -5.69
CA ILE A 464 23.74 -16.14 -6.57
C ILE A 464 24.99 -16.77 -5.93
N ASN A 465 25.23 -16.52 -4.64
CA ASN A 465 26.36 -17.07 -3.92
C ASN A 465 26.29 -18.59 -3.81
N GLU A 466 25.12 -19.14 -3.53
CA GLU A 466 24.89 -20.60 -3.47
C GLU A 466 25.05 -21.25 -4.85
N ALA A 467 24.51 -20.65 -5.90
CA ALA A 467 24.72 -21.11 -7.28
C ALA A 467 26.21 -21.14 -7.65
N ASN A 468 26.96 -20.10 -7.29
CA ASN A 468 28.40 -20.02 -7.51
C ASN A 468 29.18 -21.05 -6.69
N TYR A 469 28.76 -21.33 -5.45
CA TYR A 469 29.36 -22.36 -4.60
C TYR A 469 29.21 -23.75 -5.24
N HIS A 470 28.00 -24.11 -5.68
CA HIS A 470 27.76 -25.42 -6.32
C HIS A 470 28.54 -25.58 -7.62
N LEU A 471 28.66 -24.51 -8.42
CA LEU A 471 29.48 -24.51 -9.61
C LEU A 471 30.96 -24.76 -9.28
N ARG A 472 31.51 -24.04 -8.29
CA ARG A 472 32.91 -24.23 -7.85
C ARG A 472 33.16 -25.62 -7.28
N LEU A 473 32.17 -26.20 -6.59
CA LEU A 473 32.28 -27.56 -6.08
C LEU A 473 32.31 -28.58 -7.23
N ALA A 474 31.49 -28.37 -8.27
CA ALA A 474 31.52 -29.21 -9.47
C ALA A 474 32.87 -29.08 -10.20
N GLU A 475 33.39 -27.85 -10.36
CA GLU A 475 34.73 -27.59 -10.88
C GLU A 475 35.82 -28.26 -10.02
N TRP A 476 35.71 -28.22 -8.68
CA TRP A 476 36.67 -28.85 -7.76
C TRP A 476 36.64 -30.37 -7.82
N VAL A 477 35.48 -31.01 -7.82
CA VAL A 477 35.36 -32.48 -7.97
C VAL A 477 35.99 -32.93 -9.29
N LEU A 478 35.77 -32.15 -10.35
CA LEU A 478 36.38 -32.39 -11.65
C LEU A 478 37.91 -32.22 -11.60
N LEU A 479 38.41 -31.14 -10.98
CA LEU A 479 39.86 -30.87 -10.88
C LEU A 479 40.59 -31.82 -9.94
N GLU A 480 40.01 -32.20 -8.81
CA GLU A 480 40.53 -33.22 -7.88
C GLU A 480 40.69 -34.56 -8.60
N SER A 481 39.71 -34.92 -9.43
CA SER A 481 39.73 -36.15 -10.23
C SER A 481 40.77 -36.14 -11.35
N LEU A 482 41.18 -34.96 -11.85
CA LEU A 482 41.98 -34.84 -13.07
C LEU A 482 43.41 -34.33 -12.84
N LEU A 483 43.64 -33.37 -11.93
CA LEU A 483 44.81 -32.50 -12.01
C LEU A 483 45.18 -31.82 -10.67
N LEU A 484 46.13 -32.39 -9.92
CA LEU A 484 46.99 -31.58 -9.03
C LEU A 484 48.46 -31.56 -9.50
N GLY A 485 49.02 -30.34 -9.54
CA GLY A 485 50.43 -30.01 -9.71
C GLY A 485 50.76 -28.94 -10.77
N GLN A 486 50.70 -27.65 -10.40
CA GLN A 486 51.14 -26.48 -11.19
C GLN A 486 52.68 -26.52 -11.51
N PRO A 487 53.15 -25.88 -12.61
CA PRO A 487 54.45 -26.16 -13.23
C PRO A 487 55.58 -25.11 -13.03
N LYS A 488 56.80 -25.45 -13.48
CA LYS A 488 57.87 -24.51 -13.88
C LYS A 488 57.96 -24.44 -15.43
N ASN A 489 58.17 -23.24 -15.96
CA ASN A 489 58.14 -22.89 -17.40
C ASN A 489 59.52 -22.95 -18.08
N ILE A 490 59.85 -24.02 -18.83
CA ILE A 490 60.77 -24.01 -19.99
C ILE A 490 60.41 -25.17 -20.95
N SER A 491 60.38 -24.95 -22.27
CA SER A 491 60.22 -25.98 -23.33
C SER A 491 61.47 -26.10 -24.20
N VAL A 492 61.96 -27.33 -24.44
CA VAL A 492 63.00 -27.65 -25.43
C VAL A 492 62.58 -28.92 -26.18
N GLN A 493 62.40 -28.85 -27.50
CA GLN A 493 62.10 -30.00 -28.36
C GLN A 493 62.98 -29.99 -29.62
N SER A 494 63.35 -31.17 -30.13
CA SER A 494 64.10 -31.31 -31.39
C SER A 494 63.18 -31.29 -32.62
N PHE A 495 63.71 -30.98 -33.80
CA PHE A 495 62.94 -30.85 -35.05
C PHE A 495 62.14 -32.12 -35.43
N SER A 496 62.69 -33.31 -35.17
CA SER A 496 62.00 -34.59 -35.39
C SER A 496 60.85 -34.84 -34.41
N GLN A 497 60.90 -34.20 -33.24
CA GLN A 497 59.89 -34.34 -32.19
C GLN A 497 58.81 -33.25 -32.24
N SER A 498 59.02 -32.18 -33.01
CA SER A 498 58.05 -31.09 -33.22
C SER A 498 57.39 -31.14 -34.61
N PHE A 499 58.05 -30.60 -35.65
CA PHE A 499 57.53 -30.51 -37.01
C PHE A 499 57.34 -31.89 -37.65
N GLY A 500 58.24 -32.84 -37.38
CA GLY A 500 58.17 -34.20 -37.92
C GLY A 500 56.94 -35.01 -37.49
N ILE A 501 56.24 -34.60 -36.43
CA ILE A 501 55.04 -35.28 -35.91
C ILE A 501 53.78 -34.44 -36.12
N SER A 502 53.87 -33.13 -35.85
CA SER A 502 52.70 -32.24 -35.82
C SER A 502 52.55 -31.33 -37.04
N GLY A 503 53.60 -31.20 -37.87
CA GLY A 503 53.65 -30.19 -38.94
C GLY A 503 53.69 -28.74 -38.45
N ARG A 504 53.80 -28.48 -37.13
CA ARG A 504 53.81 -27.14 -36.52
C ARG A 504 55.18 -26.80 -35.91
N LEU A 505 55.63 -25.56 -36.11
CA LEU A 505 56.90 -25.02 -35.60
C LEU A 505 56.71 -23.98 -34.48
N ASP A 506 55.47 -23.60 -34.14
CA ASP A 506 55.23 -22.58 -33.12
C ASP A 506 55.49 -23.11 -31.69
N ALA A 507 56.22 -22.31 -30.90
CA ALA A 507 56.65 -22.70 -29.55
C ALA A 507 55.49 -22.82 -28.56
N GLU A 508 54.37 -22.15 -28.84
CA GLU A 508 53.15 -22.20 -28.05
C GLU A 508 52.53 -23.60 -28.08
N TYR A 509 52.29 -24.18 -29.26
CA TYR A 509 51.73 -25.53 -29.39
C TYR A 509 52.53 -26.62 -28.65
N HIS A 510 53.86 -26.46 -28.58
CA HIS A 510 54.78 -27.44 -28.01
C HIS A 510 55.10 -27.22 -26.51
N GLN A 511 54.36 -26.36 -25.82
CA GLN A 511 54.59 -26.16 -24.38
C GLN A 511 54.39 -27.47 -23.58
N PRO A 512 55.29 -27.83 -22.64
CA PRO A 512 55.22 -29.08 -21.88
C PRO A 512 53.93 -29.25 -21.07
N LYS A 513 53.27 -28.13 -20.72
CA LYS A 513 51.97 -28.12 -20.03
C LYS A 513 50.91 -28.93 -20.80
N TYR A 514 50.87 -28.81 -22.13
CA TYR A 514 49.89 -29.50 -22.97
C TYR A 514 50.17 -31.01 -23.09
N LYS A 515 51.44 -31.38 -23.31
CA LYS A 515 51.84 -32.80 -23.38
C LYS A 515 51.55 -33.54 -22.07
N ARG A 516 51.84 -32.89 -20.94
CA ARG A 516 51.58 -33.45 -19.59
C ARG A 516 50.08 -33.59 -19.32
N LEU A 517 49.29 -32.58 -19.67
CA LEU A 517 47.84 -32.62 -19.57
C LEU A 517 47.26 -33.81 -20.34
N LEU A 518 47.60 -33.94 -21.63
CA LEU A 518 47.14 -35.07 -22.44
C LEU A 518 47.62 -36.41 -21.89
N GLN A 519 48.84 -36.50 -21.37
CA GLN A 519 49.32 -37.73 -20.74
C GLN A 519 48.48 -38.10 -19.52
N LYS A 520 48.12 -37.13 -18.66
CA LYS A 520 47.25 -37.36 -17.50
C LYS A 520 45.83 -37.72 -17.92
N LEU A 521 45.23 -37.01 -18.86
CA LEU A 521 43.89 -37.34 -19.36
C LEU A 521 43.84 -38.75 -19.95
N LYS A 522 44.88 -39.16 -20.68
CA LYS A 522 45.00 -40.49 -21.27
C LYS A 522 45.30 -41.61 -20.26
N GLN A 523 45.68 -41.30 -19.02
CA GLN A 523 45.83 -42.29 -17.93
C GLN A 523 44.48 -42.74 -17.37
N HIS A 524 43.43 -41.95 -17.57
CA HIS A 524 42.06 -42.32 -17.23
C HIS A 524 41.36 -42.93 -18.46
N HIS A 525 40.23 -43.60 -18.23
CA HIS A 525 39.35 -43.98 -19.34
C HIS A 525 38.89 -42.71 -20.06
N HIS A 526 39.11 -42.63 -21.37
CA HIS A 526 38.88 -41.43 -22.16
C HIS A 526 38.40 -41.77 -23.56
N LYS A 527 37.71 -40.82 -24.19
CA LYS A 527 37.32 -40.83 -25.59
C LYS A 527 37.60 -39.47 -26.22
N THR A 528 37.67 -39.42 -27.54
CA THR A 528 37.66 -38.16 -28.28
C THR A 528 36.26 -37.60 -28.32
N LEU A 529 36.11 -36.28 -28.41
CA LEU A 529 34.80 -35.65 -28.46
C LEU A 529 33.97 -36.15 -29.66
N GLY A 530 34.59 -36.43 -30.81
CA GLY A 530 33.90 -36.96 -31.98
C GLY A 530 33.36 -38.37 -31.86
N GLU A 531 33.90 -39.18 -30.95
CA GLU A 531 33.32 -40.48 -30.56
C GLU A 531 32.07 -40.31 -29.68
N LEU A 532 31.92 -39.15 -29.01
CA LEU A 532 30.83 -38.87 -28.08
C LEU A 532 29.69 -38.08 -28.72
N VAL A 533 29.97 -37.21 -29.69
CA VAL A 533 28.99 -36.25 -30.22
C VAL A 533 28.96 -36.16 -31.75
N ASP A 534 27.81 -35.77 -32.29
CA ASP A 534 27.67 -35.18 -33.63
C ASP A 534 27.78 -33.66 -33.54
N LEU A 535 28.63 -33.08 -34.38
CA LEU A 535 28.84 -31.64 -34.46
C LEU A 535 28.12 -31.07 -35.69
N GLN A 536 27.22 -30.13 -35.45
CA GLN A 536 26.52 -29.38 -36.50
C GLN A 536 26.84 -27.89 -36.38
N LYS A 537 27.10 -27.25 -37.51
CA LYS A 537 27.29 -25.80 -37.56
C LYS A 537 25.93 -25.11 -37.72
N SER A 538 25.80 -23.95 -37.09
CA SER A 538 24.67 -23.07 -37.36
C SER A 538 24.95 -22.15 -38.56
N VAL A 539 24.24 -21.04 -38.66
CA VAL A 539 24.20 -20.18 -39.86
C VAL A 539 24.91 -18.84 -39.67
N GLU A 540 25.56 -18.36 -40.73
CA GLU A 540 26.04 -16.97 -40.82
C GLU A 540 24.97 -16.13 -41.52
N VAL A 541 24.28 -15.28 -40.76
CA VAL A 541 23.12 -14.52 -41.27
C VAL A 541 23.46 -13.18 -41.92
N GLY A 542 24.64 -12.61 -41.65
CA GLY A 542 25.00 -11.24 -42.08
C GLY A 542 24.25 -10.14 -41.30
N SER A 543 24.87 -8.97 -41.12
CA SER A 543 24.28 -7.86 -40.33
C SER A 543 23.13 -7.15 -41.05
N GLU A 544 23.08 -7.27 -42.37
CA GLU A 544 22.04 -6.75 -43.25
C GLU A 544 20.67 -7.40 -43.04
N ASN A 545 20.62 -8.60 -42.43
CA ASN A 545 19.39 -9.34 -42.15
C ASN A 545 18.85 -9.14 -40.73
N TYR A 546 19.48 -8.27 -39.92
CA TYR A 546 19.02 -7.94 -38.59
C TYR A 546 17.75 -7.09 -38.60
N ARG A 547 16.82 -7.42 -37.72
CA ARG A 547 15.54 -6.73 -37.49
C ARG A 547 15.37 -6.43 -36.00
N ASP A 548 14.50 -5.47 -35.70
CA ASP A 548 14.14 -5.08 -34.33
C ASP A 548 13.11 -6.04 -33.70
N GLU A 549 12.43 -6.86 -34.52
CA GLU A 549 11.45 -7.85 -34.09
C GLU A 549 11.52 -9.12 -34.96
N GLY A 550 11.16 -10.27 -34.40
CA GLY A 550 11.15 -11.55 -35.09
C GLY A 550 11.71 -12.69 -34.24
N LEU A 551 12.43 -13.59 -34.88
CA LEU A 551 13.06 -14.73 -34.24
C LEU A 551 14.41 -14.33 -33.62
N PRO A 552 14.67 -14.59 -32.32
CA PRO A 552 15.90 -14.16 -31.66
C PRO A 552 17.15 -14.77 -32.30
N PHE A 553 18.15 -13.93 -32.57
CA PHE A 553 19.46 -14.33 -33.09
C PHE A 553 20.54 -14.19 -32.02
N VAL A 554 21.13 -15.32 -31.63
CA VAL A 554 22.10 -15.46 -30.54
C VAL A 554 23.52 -15.43 -31.09
N ARG A 555 24.28 -14.41 -30.71
CA ARG A 555 25.71 -14.30 -31.04
C ARG A 555 26.56 -14.81 -29.89
N VAL A 556 27.87 -14.92 -30.11
CA VAL A 556 28.83 -15.27 -29.05
C VAL A 556 28.79 -14.26 -27.89
N ALA A 557 28.48 -12.98 -28.16
CA ALA A 557 28.31 -11.96 -27.13
C ALA A 557 27.09 -12.19 -26.22
N ASP A 558 26.08 -12.90 -26.71
CA ASP A 558 24.83 -13.20 -26.01
C ASP A 558 24.88 -14.59 -25.33
N PHE A 559 26.06 -15.23 -25.32
CA PHE A 559 26.27 -16.63 -24.96
C PHE A 559 27.32 -16.78 -23.85
N SER A 560 27.00 -17.56 -22.83
CA SER A 560 27.91 -17.83 -21.72
C SER A 560 27.79 -19.28 -21.25
N LYS A 561 28.72 -19.71 -20.38
CA LYS A 561 28.62 -21.02 -19.70
C LYS A 561 27.38 -21.15 -18.80
N PHE A 562 26.67 -20.04 -18.58
CA PHE A 562 25.46 -19.97 -17.76
C PHE A 562 24.16 -19.89 -18.57
N GLY A 563 24.25 -19.84 -19.89
CA GLY A 563 23.10 -19.75 -20.77
C GLY A 563 23.18 -18.60 -21.75
N ILE A 564 22.04 -18.33 -22.37
CA ILE A 564 21.86 -17.35 -23.43
C ILE A 564 21.14 -16.13 -22.83
N SER A 565 21.74 -14.95 -22.93
CA SER A 565 21.12 -13.69 -22.51
C SER A 565 20.11 -13.19 -23.54
N GLN A 566 19.26 -12.25 -23.13
CA GLN A 566 18.32 -11.59 -24.04
C GLN A 566 19.08 -10.87 -25.15
N THR A 567 18.79 -11.21 -26.41
CA THR A 567 19.40 -10.60 -27.60
C THR A 567 18.59 -9.40 -28.07
N ASP A 568 19.29 -8.40 -28.61
CA ASP A 568 18.72 -7.22 -29.26
C ASP A 568 18.62 -7.39 -30.79
N LYS A 569 18.98 -8.58 -31.32
CA LYS A 569 18.98 -8.87 -32.75
C LYS A 569 17.99 -9.97 -33.08
N PHE A 570 17.11 -9.69 -34.03
CA PHE A 570 16.12 -10.63 -34.54
C PHE A 570 16.31 -10.88 -36.03
N VAL A 571 15.84 -12.03 -36.49
CA VAL A 571 15.83 -12.41 -37.91
C VAL A 571 14.45 -12.90 -38.33
N SER A 572 14.21 -12.93 -39.64
CA SER A 572 12.95 -13.38 -40.22
C SER A 572 12.70 -14.87 -39.99
N PRO A 573 11.57 -15.29 -39.37
CA PRO A 573 11.27 -16.71 -39.22
C PRO A 573 11.14 -17.45 -40.55
N ALA A 574 10.65 -16.79 -41.61
CA ALA A 574 10.41 -17.41 -42.91
C ALA A 574 11.71 -17.69 -43.69
N ASP A 575 12.68 -16.77 -43.62
CA ASP A 575 13.93 -16.88 -44.39
C ASP A 575 14.90 -17.90 -43.79
N PHE A 576 14.67 -18.29 -42.53
CA PHE A 576 15.52 -19.21 -41.77
C PHE A 576 14.74 -20.39 -41.16
N ALA A 577 13.65 -20.82 -41.80
CA ALA A 577 12.80 -21.91 -41.32
C ALA A 577 13.53 -23.26 -41.23
N ASP A 578 14.49 -23.51 -42.14
CA ASP A 578 15.22 -24.78 -42.25
C ASP A 578 16.50 -24.83 -41.39
N ILE A 579 16.78 -23.78 -40.60
CA ILE A 579 17.98 -23.69 -39.77
C ILE A 579 17.77 -24.44 -38.44
N ILE A 580 18.81 -25.15 -37.99
CA ILE A 580 18.80 -25.88 -36.72
C ILE A 580 18.50 -24.98 -35.51
N ARG A 581 17.60 -25.46 -34.66
CA ARG A 581 17.23 -24.91 -33.35
C ARG A 581 17.94 -25.68 -32.23
N PRO A 582 18.42 -25.01 -31.17
CA PRO A 582 18.90 -25.70 -29.98
C PRO A 582 17.76 -26.51 -29.34
N LYS A 583 17.95 -27.82 -29.21
CA LYS A 583 17.02 -28.72 -28.52
C LYS A 583 17.52 -29.02 -27.12
N LYS A 584 16.62 -29.50 -26.26
CA LYS A 584 16.98 -30.02 -24.94
C LYS A 584 18.16 -31.00 -25.03
N ASP A 585 19.08 -30.90 -24.07
CA ASP A 585 20.29 -31.71 -23.92
C ASP A 585 21.35 -31.52 -25.04
N THR A 586 21.11 -30.60 -25.98
CA THR A 586 22.13 -30.17 -26.94
C THR A 586 23.16 -29.29 -26.24
N ILE A 587 24.44 -29.51 -26.49
CA ILE A 587 25.51 -28.66 -25.96
C ILE A 587 25.92 -27.66 -27.02
N LEU A 588 25.74 -26.38 -26.74
CA LEU A 588 26.25 -25.30 -27.56
C LEU A 588 27.70 -25.04 -27.19
N LEU A 589 28.59 -24.90 -28.18
CA LEU A 589 30.02 -24.63 -27.98
C LEU A 589 30.48 -23.46 -28.85
N SER A 590 31.13 -22.46 -28.28
CA SER A 590 31.71 -21.34 -29.05
C SER A 590 33.03 -21.75 -29.70
N LYS A 591 33.14 -21.56 -31.02
CA LYS A 591 34.37 -21.86 -31.79
C LYS A 591 35.14 -20.63 -32.28
N ASP A 592 34.51 -19.45 -32.30
CA ASP A 592 35.12 -18.18 -32.74
C ASP A 592 34.96 -17.09 -31.66
N GLY A 593 35.90 -16.16 -31.60
CA GLY A 593 35.90 -15.08 -30.60
C GLY A 593 36.43 -15.60 -29.26
N THR A 594 35.54 -15.74 -28.26
CA THR A 594 35.87 -16.42 -27.00
C THR A 594 35.63 -17.91 -27.18
N VAL A 595 36.70 -18.64 -27.51
CA VAL A 595 36.66 -20.08 -27.83
C VAL A 595 36.48 -20.93 -26.57
N GLY A 596 35.68 -21.99 -26.66
CA GLY A 596 35.61 -23.03 -25.64
C GLY A 596 34.57 -22.83 -24.54
N ILE A 597 33.64 -21.90 -24.70
CA ILE A 597 32.48 -21.76 -23.81
C ILE A 597 31.46 -22.82 -24.21
N ALA A 598 31.03 -23.66 -23.26
CA ALA A 598 30.00 -24.66 -23.49
C ALA A 598 28.74 -24.41 -22.64
N TYR A 599 27.57 -24.71 -23.17
CA TYR A 599 26.30 -24.62 -22.44
C TYR A 599 25.38 -25.76 -22.83
N CYS A 600 24.89 -26.50 -21.82
CA CYS A 600 23.86 -27.52 -22.01
C CYS A 600 22.49 -26.87 -22.03
N VAL A 601 21.72 -27.10 -23.11
CA VAL A 601 20.41 -26.50 -23.31
C VAL A 601 19.34 -27.24 -22.47
N PRO A 602 18.67 -26.57 -21.51
CA PRO A 602 17.78 -27.25 -20.57
C PRO A 602 16.39 -27.58 -21.14
N SER A 603 16.01 -26.93 -22.24
CA SER A 603 14.71 -27.10 -22.92
C SER A 603 14.82 -26.64 -24.38
N ASP A 604 13.92 -27.10 -25.25
CA ASP A 604 13.89 -26.65 -26.65
C ASP A 604 13.75 -25.12 -26.74
N LEU A 605 14.60 -24.47 -27.55
CA LEU A 605 14.65 -23.02 -27.71
C LEU A 605 14.30 -22.61 -29.14
N GLU A 606 13.32 -21.70 -29.26
CA GLU A 606 12.95 -21.05 -30.52
C GLU A 606 13.88 -19.88 -30.85
N VAL A 607 15.16 -20.17 -31.05
CA VAL A 607 16.20 -19.18 -31.38
C VAL A 607 17.11 -19.69 -32.52
N ILE A 608 17.81 -18.77 -33.20
CA ILE A 608 18.89 -19.09 -34.15
C ILE A 608 20.21 -18.69 -33.53
N THR A 609 21.22 -19.56 -33.62
CA THR A 609 22.58 -19.25 -33.17
C THR A 609 23.46 -18.83 -34.34
N SER A 610 24.46 -17.99 -34.09
CA SER A 610 25.50 -17.67 -35.08
C SER A 610 26.30 -18.91 -35.48
N GLY A 611 26.83 -18.93 -36.71
CA GLY A 611 27.77 -19.95 -37.20
C GLY A 611 29.08 -20.03 -36.41
N ALA A 612 29.36 -19.06 -35.53
CA ALA A 612 30.42 -19.11 -34.51
C ALA A 612 30.11 -20.04 -33.32
N ILE A 613 28.87 -20.54 -33.21
CA ILE A 613 28.42 -21.48 -32.20
C ILE A 613 28.08 -22.81 -32.89
N VAL A 614 28.64 -23.91 -32.40
CA VAL A 614 28.36 -25.26 -32.89
C VAL A 614 27.43 -26.01 -31.93
N HIS A 615 26.60 -26.88 -32.48
CA HIS A 615 25.66 -27.72 -31.76
C HIS A 615 26.25 -29.12 -31.65
N LEU A 616 26.42 -29.59 -30.42
CA LEU A 616 26.92 -30.93 -30.13
C LEU A 616 25.77 -31.79 -29.60
N SER A 617 25.42 -32.83 -30.34
CA SER A 617 24.39 -33.81 -29.95
C SER A 617 25.06 -35.12 -29.53
N LEU A 618 24.69 -35.68 -28.38
CA LEU A 618 25.28 -36.92 -27.90
C LEU A 618 24.93 -38.13 -28.80
N LYS A 619 25.93 -38.96 -29.11
CA LYS A 619 25.78 -40.24 -29.82
C LYS A 619 25.60 -41.44 -28.90
N THR A 620 25.94 -41.27 -27.63
CA THR A 620 26.09 -42.34 -26.66
C THR A 620 25.49 -41.91 -25.32
N ASP A 621 25.03 -42.89 -24.55
CA ASP A 621 24.57 -42.74 -23.18
C ASP A 621 25.72 -42.84 -22.16
N GLU A 622 26.97 -43.06 -22.59
CA GLU A 622 28.14 -43.17 -21.71
C GLU A 622 28.47 -41.87 -20.96
N ILE A 623 28.05 -40.71 -21.48
CA ILE A 623 28.32 -39.38 -20.91
C ILE A 623 27.03 -38.59 -20.71
N LEU A 624 26.90 -37.88 -19.59
CA LEU A 624 25.76 -36.99 -19.35
C LEU A 624 25.99 -35.61 -19.99
N PRO A 625 24.95 -34.96 -20.57
CA PRO A 625 25.07 -33.65 -21.21
C PRO A 625 25.65 -32.55 -20.31
N ASP A 626 25.13 -32.42 -19.08
CA ASP A 626 25.58 -31.40 -18.12
C ASP A 626 27.02 -31.63 -17.66
N TYR A 627 27.40 -32.91 -17.48
CA TYR A 627 28.77 -33.29 -17.19
C TYR A 627 29.71 -32.91 -18.34
N LEU A 628 29.34 -33.25 -19.59
CA LEU A 628 30.15 -32.91 -20.76
C LEU A 628 30.28 -31.39 -20.92
N ALA A 629 29.20 -30.63 -20.75
CA ALA A 629 29.26 -29.17 -20.79
C ALA A 629 30.20 -28.61 -19.71
N LEU A 630 30.21 -29.16 -18.50
CA LEU A 630 31.16 -28.75 -17.46
C LEU A 630 32.61 -29.10 -17.82
N VAL A 631 32.86 -30.31 -18.34
CA VAL A 631 34.19 -30.73 -18.79
C VAL A 631 34.71 -29.83 -19.91
N LEU A 632 33.87 -29.49 -20.88
CA LEU A 632 34.23 -28.59 -21.98
C LEU A 632 34.60 -27.18 -21.50
N ASN A 633 33.97 -26.70 -20.42
CA ASN A 633 34.32 -25.44 -19.79
C ASN A 633 35.55 -25.50 -18.86
N SER A 634 36.09 -26.69 -18.59
CA SER A 634 37.20 -26.86 -17.63
C SER A 634 38.54 -26.35 -18.17
N GLU A 635 39.47 -26.03 -17.27
CA GLU A 635 40.84 -25.65 -17.64
C GLU A 635 41.53 -26.74 -18.49
N ALA A 636 41.17 -28.01 -18.30
CA ALA A 636 41.70 -29.13 -19.08
C ALA A 636 41.27 -29.07 -20.56
N VAL A 637 40.06 -28.62 -20.87
CA VAL A 637 39.63 -28.45 -22.27
C VAL A 637 40.05 -27.09 -22.81
N GLN A 638 40.04 -26.03 -21.99
CA GLN A 638 40.57 -24.71 -22.39
C GLN A 638 42.04 -24.80 -22.82
N LEU A 639 42.88 -25.55 -22.09
CA LEU A 639 44.28 -25.77 -22.48
C LEU A 639 44.40 -26.61 -23.77
N GLN A 640 43.48 -27.53 -24.06
CA GLN A 640 43.45 -28.22 -25.35
C GLN A 640 43.07 -27.27 -26.48
N ALA A 641 42.03 -26.45 -26.28
CA ALA A 641 41.58 -25.42 -27.22
C ALA A 641 42.67 -24.37 -27.50
N GLU A 642 43.34 -23.85 -26.47
CA GLU A 642 44.47 -22.92 -26.60
C GLU A 642 45.61 -23.50 -27.43
N ARG A 643 45.94 -24.78 -27.20
CA ARG A 643 46.96 -25.48 -27.98
C ARG A 643 46.56 -25.56 -29.44
N ASP A 644 45.32 -25.94 -29.74
CA ASP A 644 44.89 -26.20 -31.11
C ASP A 644 44.65 -24.89 -31.91
N ALA A 645 44.06 -23.87 -31.29
CA ALA A 645 43.65 -22.62 -31.91
C ALA A 645 44.75 -21.53 -32.08
N GLY A 646 46.00 -21.82 -31.71
CA GLY A 646 47.10 -20.84 -31.71
C GLY A 646 47.53 -20.33 -33.10
N GLY A 647 47.90 -19.03 -33.19
CA GLY A 647 48.62 -18.44 -34.34
C GLY A 647 48.02 -17.21 -35.03
N SER A 648 46.99 -16.54 -34.50
CA SER A 648 46.38 -15.32 -35.11
C SER A 648 45.73 -14.40 -34.07
N ILE A 649 45.44 -13.14 -34.44
CA ILE A 649 44.82 -12.11 -33.54
C ILE A 649 43.39 -12.51 -33.12
N ILE A 650 42.67 -13.28 -33.94
CA ILE A 650 41.36 -13.87 -33.62
C ILE A 650 41.55 -15.38 -33.56
N GLN A 651 41.21 -16.00 -32.42
CA GLN A 651 41.28 -17.45 -32.24
C GLN A 651 40.11 -18.13 -32.99
N HIS A 652 40.44 -19.17 -33.75
CA HIS A 652 39.48 -19.97 -34.52
C HIS A 652 39.75 -21.45 -34.26
N TRP A 653 38.79 -22.14 -33.63
CA TRP A 653 38.92 -23.57 -33.35
C TRP A 653 38.23 -24.38 -34.43
N LYS A 654 39.00 -25.12 -35.24
CA LYS A 654 38.40 -25.84 -36.37
C LYS A 654 37.52 -26.97 -35.84
N PRO A 655 36.37 -27.24 -36.46
CA PRO A 655 35.51 -28.37 -36.09
C PRO A 655 36.25 -29.71 -36.06
N SER A 656 37.18 -29.95 -36.99
CA SER A 656 38.00 -31.17 -36.99
C SER A 656 38.86 -31.29 -35.73
N GLU A 657 39.43 -30.18 -35.25
CA GLU A 657 40.25 -30.12 -34.04
C GLU A 657 39.37 -30.25 -32.78
N ILE A 658 38.18 -29.63 -32.78
CA ILE A 658 37.19 -29.78 -31.70
C ILE A 658 36.83 -31.26 -31.47
N LEU A 659 36.64 -32.03 -32.55
CA LEU A 659 36.31 -33.45 -32.44
C LEU A 659 37.46 -34.32 -31.90
N GLU A 660 38.71 -33.85 -31.96
CA GLU A 660 39.89 -34.56 -31.45
C GLU A 660 40.16 -34.31 -29.95
N VAL A 661 39.40 -33.41 -29.30
CA VAL A 661 39.53 -33.10 -27.87
C VAL A 661 39.38 -34.36 -27.04
N VAL A 662 40.33 -34.59 -26.13
CA VAL A 662 40.31 -35.74 -25.22
C VAL A 662 39.39 -35.42 -24.03
N ILE A 663 38.34 -36.23 -23.90
CA ILE A 663 37.34 -36.15 -22.84
C ILE A 663 37.51 -37.35 -21.90
N PRO A 664 37.77 -37.13 -20.60
CA PRO A 664 37.76 -38.21 -19.61
C PRO A 664 36.33 -38.73 -19.40
N ILE A 665 36.17 -40.05 -19.36
CA ILE A 665 34.90 -40.72 -19.08
C ILE A 665 34.95 -41.23 -17.64
N LEU A 666 34.37 -40.46 -16.72
CA LEU A 666 34.26 -40.84 -15.31
C LEU A 666 33.11 -41.83 -15.07
N PRO A 667 33.14 -42.59 -13.97
CA PRO A 667 32.01 -43.41 -13.53
C PRO A 667 30.68 -42.66 -13.49
N LYS A 668 29.58 -43.35 -13.82
CA LYS A 668 28.25 -42.75 -14.00
C LYS A 668 27.69 -42.08 -12.74
N ASP A 669 28.00 -42.62 -11.57
CA ASP A 669 27.68 -42.05 -10.27
C ASP A 669 28.33 -40.67 -10.06
N ILE A 670 29.60 -40.51 -10.45
CA ILE A 670 30.30 -39.21 -10.39
C ILE A 670 29.72 -38.24 -11.42
N GLN A 671 29.47 -38.71 -12.65
CA GLN A 671 28.82 -37.87 -13.66
C GLN A 671 27.46 -37.34 -13.17
N GLN A 672 26.65 -38.21 -12.55
CA GLN A 672 25.35 -37.83 -12.00
C GLN A 672 25.51 -36.83 -10.86
N ALA A 673 26.43 -37.07 -9.92
CA ALA A 673 26.71 -36.14 -8.83
C ALA A 673 27.16 -34.75 -9.30
N VAL A 674 27.87 -34.67 -10.44
CA VAL A 674 28.21 -33.41 -11.10
C VAL A 674 26.99 -32.78 -11.77
N SER A 675 26.22 -33.57 -12.53
CA SER A 675 24.99 -33.15 -13.21
C SER A 675 24.00 -32.52 -12.23
N ASP A 676 23.74 -33.17 -11.10
CA ASP A 676 22.79 -32.71 -10.08
C ASP A 676 23.20 -31.34 -9.51
N LYS A 677 24.51 -31.12 -9.29
CA LYS A 677 25.04 -29.84 -8.78
C LYS A 677 24.94 -28.72 -9.82
N VAL A 678 25.18 -29.03 -11.09
CA VAL A 678 25.06 -28.08 -12.20
C VAL A 678 23.59 -27.67 -12.39
N GLN A 679 22.67 -28.63 -12.40
CA GLN A 679 21.23 -28.37 -12.49
C GLN A 679 20.73 -27.52 -11.31
N MET A 680 21.12 -27.86 -10.08
CA MET A 680 20.80 -27.06 -8.90
C MET A 680 21.30 -25.61 -9.03
N SER A 681 22.53 -25.40 -9.52
CA SER A 681 23.08 -24.06 -9.77
C SER A 681 22.21 -23.25 -10.76
N PHE A 682 21.75 -23.88 -11.83
CA PHE A 682 20.89 -23.24 -12.83
C PHE A 682 19.49 -22.89 -12.28
N GLU A 683 18.88 -23.79 -11.51
CA GLU A 683 17.59 -23.56 -10.87
C GLU A 683 17.64 -22.35 -9.93
N LEU A 684 18.67 -22.25 -9.10
CA LEU A 684 18.87 -21.13 -8.17
C LEU A 684 19.06 -19.80 -8.92
N LYS A 685 19.81 -19.78 -10.04
CA LYS A 685 19.96 -18.58 -10.89
C LYS A 685 18.64 -18.12 -11.49
N LYS A 686 17.82 -19.06 -11.99
CA LYS A 686 16.49 -18.75 -12.53
C LYS A 686 15.56 -18.15 -11.46
N GLN A 687 15.64 -18.64 -10.22
CA GLN A 687 14.90 -18.06 -9.09
C GLN A 687 15.36 -16.62 -8.80
N SER A 688 16.67 -16.36 -8.82
CA SER A 688 17.27 -15.04 -8.64
C SER A 688 16.81 -14.02 -9.71
N GLU A 689 16.75 -14.43 -10.98
CA GLU A 689 16.26 -13.60 -12.08
C GLU A 689 14.77 -13.24 -11.92
N ASN A 690 13.94 -14.19 -11.47
CA ASN A 690 12.53 -13.94 -11.20
C ASN A 690 12.33 -12.92 -10.06
N LEU A 691 13.13 -13.00 -8.99
CA LEU A 691 13.10 -12.00 -7.92
C LEU A 691 13.45 -10.60 -8.41
N LEU A 692 14.43 -10.48 -9.31
CA LEU A 692 14.81 -9.20 -9.93
C LEU A 692 13.64 -8.61 -10.73
N GLU A 693 12.97 -9.42 -11.55
CA GLU A 693 11.85 -8.95 -12.36
C GLU A 693 10.66 -8.50 -11.48
N GLN A 694 10.38 -9.24 -10.41
CA GLN A 694 9.38 -8.82 -9.42
C GLN A 694 9.75 -7.52 -8.70
N ALA A 695 11.04 -7.26 -8.47
CA ALA A 695 11.52 -6.02 -7.87
C ALA A 695 11.34 -4.82 -8.84
N LYS A 696 11.64 -5.00 -10.13
CA LYS A 696 11.38 -3.95 -11.15
C LYS A 696 9.91 -3.57 -11.19
N VAL A 697 9.02 -4.55 -11.24
CA VAL A 697 7.57 -4.32 -11.25
C VAL A 697 7.10 -3.57 -9.99
N LEU A 698 7.70 -3.81 -8.82
CA LEU A 698 7.38 -3.03 -7.62
C LEU A 698 7.77 -1.56 -7.78
N VAL A 699 8.99 -1.28 -8.24
CA VAL A 699 9.48 0.09 -8.45
C VAL A 699 8.63 0.83 -9.48
N GLU A 700 8.26 0.18 -10.59
CA GLU A 700 7.39 0.76 -11.61
C GLU A 700 5.99 1.11 -11.08
N ASN A 701 5.44 0.27 -10.19
CA ASN A 701 4.15 0.55 -9.55
C ASN A 701 4.24 1.73 -8.58
N GLU A 702 5.35 1.85 -7.85
CA GLU A 702 5.60 3.00 -6.97
C GLU A 702 5.69 4.31 -7.76
N ILE A 703 6.40 4.33 -8.88
CA ILE A 703 6.48 5.51 -9.74
C ILE A 703 5.09 5.91 -10.26
N LYS A 704 4.23 4.94 -10.60
CA LYS A 704 2.85 5.22 -11.04
C LYS A 704 1.95 5.72 -9.91
N ASN A 705 2.11 5.20 -8.70
CA ASN A 705 1.27 5.57 -7.55
C ASN A 705 1.72 6.88 -6.89
N GLY A 706 3.02 7.19 -6.88
CA GLY A 706 3.58 8.44 -6.36
C GLY A 706 3.16 9.68 -7.16
N VAL A 707 2.81 9.52 -8.45
CA VAL A 707 2.29 10.62 -9.29
C VAL A 707 0.83 10.98 -8.93
N HIS A 708 0.11 10.14 -8.20
CA HIS A 708 -1.26 10.38 -7.76
C HIS A 708 -1.39 10.84 -6.29
N ALA A 709 -0.28 10.95 -5.56
CA ALA A 709 -0.25 11.27 -4.13
C ALA A 709 0.16 12.72 -3.80
N THR A 710 0.06 13.64 -4.77
CA THR A 710 0.03 15.08 -4.47
C THR A 710 -1.42 15.56 -4.66
N PRO A 711 -2.07 16.11 -3.61
CA PRO A 711 -3.42 16.65 -3.74
C PRO A 711 -3.50 17.82 -4.72
#